data_AF-A0A2E6EKJ3-F1
#
_entry.id   AF-A0A2E6EKJ3-F1
#
_cell.length_a   1.000
_cell.length_b   1.000
_cell.length_c   1.000
_cell.angle_alpha   90.00
_cell.angle_beta   90.00
_cell.angle_gamma   90.00
#
_symmetry.space_group_name_H-M   'P 1'
#
loop_
_entity.id
_entity.type
_entity.pdbx_description
1 polymer ?
#
loop_
_entity_poly.entity_id
_entity_poly.type
_entity_poly.pdbx_seq_one_letter_code
_entity_poly.pdbx_strand_id
1 'polypeptide(L)'
;MITKLLPRLPLSWALLWLIVLVAVGCPKQQAPMPGPDPAEGAAPIDTLLQLLQRDRSSLSLPDAEQAGYQLPLRSALIDGALAQPLSFPPWADQRAKMLDDAQSPAALLSALRSLSAAGSQATAVEQLAPTRLNGTAPPRLRTHSPAPLPRAVFASQQGKLQTAKLPLAFTRELIQLAGVLEDIELHAEQWYQLEGLIRRPDRAAEEFFLDRDSGEYRFFTHPVGVQLEFLSNAIFINHGAILDDAARLLLELERRIPALAEAAKELPPSEGLLLHLNSRFGPIIVGGTGSDLHKEDAFLLIDPGGDDEWHNNAGATGSLSSSLSLAIDLGGNDSYRNERGHAQGAGFLGIGALVDWGEGSDRYAAGAQSQGAGFMGCGILWDRGGNDSYRSTGFAQGAGAFGLGLLIDESGNDVAAASGRAQGFASTAGLGAYLDLAGNDQRNLGVPGAPPFGIASGGGQGAGWGTRPFPWNLDLSLHGGTGLLYDRQGDDRNFAWSMGQGSSWFLSLGLHLDRQGNDQYICGRSCQGAAEHLAGAILLDGGGQDRYESSQLAQGAADDRSLGVLWDQGLANDQYRVALHSREAAAEIGRGMGYARQPRALGLLVDDGGDDRYDSTREGLGHAQATRDPGMSPTAMFIDLGGNDSYLEGQARPGAIPRNDSTWMANENAAGLDTFLSSPGWSPNTLEPALGFPPIAWQEALLSPDPETPEPGNRAVPASTLPAPPLSEASFTGLSVRQQWKALQDRFYQHVIAPEQGLNPEELNFVRKIGEEANVIQLRRASARLLIAHGETAGLRILIATLEHPSQDNPGGRRGTGALGSWLTLVTGTGEDFDAARWRSWFTQQGKDHPLAERWPAIARLEAAQLAAQRADPRALAGLCIEARELLPGDPSINNRASSLVGRWAQVLGHPESHGLQDPELAIELAELWLSWQPSRAAPLIALAQAWFTLGNFEMAGRALDSVAILDPDNARLLTLRRAMEP
;
A
#
# COMPACT_ATOMS: atom_id res chain seq x y z
N MET A 1 54.35 -36.26 -17.58
CA MET A 1 54.71 -36.70 -18.95
C MET A 1 55.01 -35.52 -19.89
N ILE A 2 55.45 -34.36 -19.37
CA ILE A 2 55.73 -33.14 -20.15
C ILE A 2 57.15 -32.65 -19.81
N THR A 3 58.16 -33.46 -20.15
CA THR A 3 59.58 -33.08 -20.03
C THR A 3 60.41 -33.52 -21.26
N LYS A 4 59.77 -33.88 -22.38
CA LYS A 4 60.48 -34.44 -23.55
C LYS A 4 60.11 -33.91 -24.93
N LEU A 5 59.48 -32.74 -25.09
CA LEU A 5 59.15 -32.22 -26.43
C LEU A 5 59.28 -30.69 -26.56
N LEU A 6 60.45 -30.14 -26.19
CA LEU A 6 60.87 -28.79 -26.57
C LEU A 6 62.31 -28.89 -27.08
N PRO A 7 62.52 -29.10 -28.39
CA PRO A 7 63.02 -27.97 -29.18
C PRO A 7 62.57 -28.05 -30.66
N ARG A 8 61.69 -27.12 -31.07
CA ARG A 8 61.50 -26.59 -32.44
C ARG A 8 60.18 -25.79 -32.47
N LEU A 9 60.20 -24.59 -31.91
CA LEU A 9 59.15 -23.59 -32.18
C LEU A 9 59.80 -22.32 -32.76
N PRO A 10 59.27 -21.76 -33.86
CA PRO A 10 59.82 -20.58 -34.52
C PRO A 10 59.69 -19.31 -33.68
N LEU A 11 60.56 -18.32 -33.96
CA LEU A 11 60.61 -16.99 -33.32
C LEU A 11 59.26 -16.24 -33.27
N SER A 12 58.29 -16.62 -34.11
CA SER A 12 56.94 -16.05 -34.11
C SER A 12 56.11 -16.37 -32.86
N TRP A 13 56.42 -17.45 -32.15
CA TRP A 13 55.71 -17.82 -30.91
C TRP A 13 56.27 -17.13 -29.65
N ALA A 14 57.53 -16.70 -29.68
CA ALA A 14 58.13 -15.91 -28.59
C ALA A 14 57.56 -14.48 -28.53
N LEU A 15 57.18 -13.91 -29.68
CA LEU A 15 56.53 -12.60 -29.75
C LEU A 15 55.09 -12.65 -29.22
N LEU A 16 54.38 -13.76 -29.44
CA LEU A 16 53.04 -13.97 -28.90
C LEU A 16 53.04 -14.06 -27.37
N TRP A 17 54.06 -14.71 -26.78
CA TRP A 17 54.23 -14.80 -25.33
C TRP A 17 54.62 -13.48 -24.66
N LEU A 18 55.39 -12.61 -25.34
CA LEU A 18 55.72 -11.28 -24.81
C LEU A 18 54.50 -10.35 -24.78
N ILE A 19 53.59 -10.47 -25.74
CA ILE A 19 52.33 -9.71 -25.79
C ILE A 19 51.37 -10.17 -24.68
N VAL A 20 51.34 -11.48 -24.37
CA VAL A 20 50.55 -12.02 -23.25
C VAL A 20 51.09 -11.58 -21.88
N LEU A 21 52.41 -11.39 -21.73
CA LEU A 21 53.03 -10.98 -20.46
C LEU A 21 52.91 -9.48 -20.15
N VAL A 22 52.71 -8.61 -21.14
CA VAL A 22 52.54 -7.15 -20.91
C VAL A 22 51.07 -6.76 -20.62
N ALA A 23 50.11 -7.66 -20.88
CA ALA A 23 48.68 -7.42 -20.61
C ALA A 23 48.24 -7.69 -19.15
N VAL A 24 49.15 -8.08 -18.24
CA VAL A 24 48.84 -8.39 -16.82
C VAL A 24 49.30 -7.27 -15.87
N GLY A 25 49.19 -6.01 -16.30
CA GLY A 25 49.70 -4.86 -15.55
C GLY A 25 48.76 -3.66 -15.50
N CYS A 26 47.53 -3.83 -14.99
CA CYS A 26 46.73 -2.77 -14.36
C CYS A 26 45.53 -3.40 -13.61
N PRO A 27 45.22 -2.98 -12.37
CA PRO A 27 44.29 -3.68 -11.50
C PRO A 27 42.85 -3.42 -11.93
N LYS A 28 42.20 -4.41 -12.55
CA LYS A 28 40.75 -4.49 -12.54
C LYS A 28 40.34 -5.05 -11.18
N GLN A 29 39.54 -4.32 -10.42
CA GLN A 29 38.72 -4.90 -9.36
C GLN A 29 37.90 -6.03 -9.98
N GLN A 30 38.33 -7.26 -9.76
CA GLN A 30 37.52 -8.44 -10.00
C GLN A 30 36.34 -8.36 -9.03
N ALA A 31 35.12 -8.53 -9.55
CA ALA A 31 34.03 -8.98 -8.71
C ALA A 31 34.53 -10.23 -7.94
N PRO A 32 34.23 -10.36 -6.64
CA PRO A 32 34.69 -11.53 -5.88
C PRO A 32 34.23 -12.79 -6.59
N MET A 33 35.19 -13.69 -6.86
CA MET A 33 34.89 -15.04 -7.33
C MET A 33 33.92 -15.69 -6.35
N PRO A 34 32.93 -16.47 -6.81
CA PRO A 34 32.19 -17.34 -5.90
C PRO A 34 33.21 -18.18 -5.13
N GLY A 35 33.08 -18.19 -3.80
CA GLY A 35 33.92 -19.03 -2.95
C GLY A 35 33.79 -20.50 -3.36
N PRO A 36 34.73 -21.37 -2.95
CA PRO A 36 34.57 -22.80 -3.15
C PRO A 36 33.22 -23.25 -2.57
N ASP A 37 32.53 -24.18 -3.25
CA ASP A 37 31.40 -24.90 -2.65
C ASP A 37 31.83 -25.39 -1.26
N PRO A 38 31.03 -25.14 -0.20
CA PRO A 38 31.38 -25.63 1.13
C PRO A 38 31.53 -27.15 1.07
N ALA A 39 32.60 -27.66 1.68
CA ALA A 39 32.80 -29.10 1.80
C ALA A 39 31.58 -29.74 2.48
N GLU A 40 31.19 -30.95 2.07
CA GLU A 40 30.17 -31.74 2.78
C GLU A 40 30.50 -31.75 4.29
N GLY A 41 29.68 -31.06 5.09
CA GLY A 41 29.83 -30.96 6.55
C GLY A 41 30.61 -29.75 7.11
N ALA A 42 30.94 -28.72 6.32
CA ALA A 42 31.45 -27.45 6.85
C ALA A 42 30.28 -26.50 7.22
N ALA A 43 30.27 -25.95 8.44
CA ALA A 43 29.17 -25.15 9.01
C ALA A 43 28.60 -24.11 8.02
N PRO A 44 27.40 -24.33 7.46
CA PRO A 44 26.83 -23.51 6.38
C PRO A 44 26.40 -22.11 6.81
N ILE A 45 26.31 -21.87 8.13
CA ILE A 45 25.89 -20.61 8.70
C ILE A 45 26.80 -19.45 8.36
N ASP A 46 28.12 -19.61 8.38
CA ASP A 46 29.00 -18.48 8.08
C ASP A 46 28.83 -18.03 6.62
N THR A 47 28.56 -18.96 5.71
CA THR A 47 28.31 -18.66 4.29
C THR A 47 26.91 -18.08 4.08
N LEU A 48 25.90 -18.58 4.82
CA LEU A 48 24.52 -18.10 4.76
C LEU A 48 24.35 -16.73 5.44
N LEU A 49 24.96 -16.53 6.61
CA LEU A 49 25.11 -15.23 7.26
C LEU A 49 25.89 -14.28 6.37
N GLN A 50 26.94 -14.71 5.67
CA GLN A 50 27.60 -13.88 4.66
C GLN A 50 26.65 -13.48 3.52
N LEU A 51 25.74 -14.37 3.08
CA LEU A 51 24.69 -14.04 2.09
C LEU A 51 23.68 -13.04 2.67
N LEU A 52 23.27 -13.19 3.93
CA LEU A 52 22.35 -12.28 4.63
C LEU A 52 23.00 -10.92 4.96
N GLN A 53 24.31 -10.91 5.25
CA GLN A 53 25.14 -9.73 5.55
C GLN A 53 25.63 -9.00 4.29
N ARG A 54 25.33 -9.51 3.08
CA ARG A 54 25.63 -8.77 1.85
C ARG A 54 24.97 -7.40 1.94
N ASP A 55 25.76 -6.35 1.73
CA ASP A 55 25.28 -4.98 1.82
C ASP A 55 24.04 -4.77 0.96
N ARG A 56 22.92 -4.56 1.64
CA ARG A 56 21.60 -4.29 1.07
C ARG A 56 21.39 -2.79 0.88
N SER A 57 22.42 -1.95 0.94
CA SER A 57 22.36 -0.52 0.57
C SER A 57 21.93 -0.28 -0.89
N SER A 58 22.00 -1.30 -1.74
CA SER A 58 21.37 -1.27 -3.07
C SER A 58 19.88 -1.67 -3.08
N LEU A 59 19.33 -2.03 -1.91
CA LEU A 59 17.95 -2.44 -1.61
C LEU A 59 17.20 -1.47 -0.71
N SER A 60 17.89 -0.64 0.09
CA SER A 60 17.32 0.69 0.37
C SER A 60 17.00 1.27 -1.00
N LEU A 61 15.73 1.68 -1.22
CA LEU A 61 15.20 2.21 -2.49
C LEU A 61 16.37 2.64 -3.39
N PRO A 62 16.83 1.81 -4.36
CA PRO A 62 17.83 2.29 -5.29
C PRO A 62 17.13 3.45 -5.96
N ASP A 63 17.61 4.67 -5.65
CA ASP A 63 16.94 5.96 -5.78
C ASP A 63 15.54 5.81 -6.39
N ALA A 64 14.44 6.05 -5.68
CA ALA A 64 13.10 5.95 -6.29
C ALA A 64 13.01 6.56 -7.72
N GLU A 65 13.86 7.55 -8.02
CA GLU A 65 14.26 8.01 -9.35
C GLU A 65 14.68 6.94 -10.39
N GLN A 66 15.56 5.97 -10.08
CA GLN A 66 15.99 4.85 -10.93
C GLN A 66 14.85 3.91 -11.31
N ALA A 67 13.84 3.76 -10.45
CA ALA A 67 12.62 2.98 -10.73
C ALA A 67 11.48 3.83 -11.34
N GLY A 68 11.69 5.15 -11.47
CA GLY A 68 10.72 6.09 -12.06
C GLY A 68 9.60 6.53 -11.12
N TYR A 69 9.70 6.26 -9.82
CA TYR A 69 8.72 6.67 -8.81
C TYR A 69 9.01 8.08 -8.27
N GLN A 70 7.97 8.90 -8.12
CA GLN A 70 7.99 10.09 -7.28
C GLN A 70 7.37 9.72 -5.92
N LEU A 71 8.18 9.77 -4.85
CA LEU A 71 7.78 9.45 -3.48
C LEU A 71 7.77 10.74 -2.63
N PRO A 72 6.62 11.42 -2.48
CA PRO A 72 6.53 12.63 -1.65
C PRO A 72 6.55 12.32 -0.14
N LEU A 73 6.25 11.08 0.25
CA LEU A 73 6.25 10.60 1.63
C LEU A 73 7.30 9.49 1.75
N ARG A 74 8.06 9.47 2.85
CA ARG A 74 9.02 8.41 3.19
C ARG A 74 8.87 8.04 4.66
N SER A 75 9.18 6.78 4.99
CA SER A 75 9.24 6.30 6.37
C SER A 75 10.60 5.70 6.66
N ALA A 76 11.35 6.34 7.56
CA ALA A 76 12.68 5.89 7.97
C ALA A 76 12.63 4.51 8.64
N LEU A 77 11.53 4.20 9.32
CA LEU A 77 11.33 2.89 9.95
C LEU A 77 11.14 1.78 8.90
N ILE A 78 10.26 2.01 7.91
CA ILE A 78 10.05 1.09 6.79
C ILE A 78 11.36 0.91 6.00
N ASP A 79 12.00 2.03 5.64
CA ASP A 79 13.26 2.01 4.88
C ASP A 79 14.38 1.31 5.68
N GLY A 80 14.44 1.52 6.99
CA GLY A 80 15.39 0.89 7.90
C GLY A 80 15.22 -0.62 7.98
N ALA A 81 13.99 -1.11 8.16
CA ALA A 81 13.69 -2.54 8.18
C ALA A 81 14.12 -3.24 6.88
N LEU A 82 13.90 -2.60 5.73
CA LEU A 82 14.32 -3.13 4.42
C LEU A 82 15.85 -3.08 4.22
N ALA A 83 16.51 -2.04 4.73
CA ALA A 83 17.95 -1.86 4.61
C ALA A 83 18.75 -2.77 5.56
N GLN A 84 18.21 -3.05 6.74
CA GLN A 84 18.87 -3.83 7.80
C GLN A 84 17.96 -4.99 8.26
N PRO A 85 17.69 -5.97 7.39
CA PRO A 85 16.68 -7.00 7.67
C PRO A 85 16.99 -7.88 8.88
N LEU A 86 18.26 -8.10 9.22
CA LEU A 86 18.65 -8.89 10.40
C LEU A 86 18.53 -8.13 11.74
N SER A 87 18.33 -6.81 11.67
CA SER A 87 18.07 -5.96 12.84
C SER A 87 16.57 -5.80 13.10
N PHE A 88 15.71 -6.18 12.14
CA PHE A 88 14.27 -6.03 12.26
C PHE A 88 13.62 -6.97 13.30
N PRO A 89 13.94 -8.28 13.35
CA PRO A 89 13.40 -9.17 14.38
C PRO A 89 13.73 -8.76 15.83
N PRO A 90 15.00 -8.49 16.22
CA PRO A 90 15.30 -8.06 17.58
C PRO A 90 14.72 -6.67 17.90
N TRP A 91 14.53 -5.80 16.90
CA TRP A 91 13.82 -4.54 17.11
C TRP A 91 12.33 -4.77 17.41
N ALA A 92 11.67 -5.67 16.68
CA ALA A 92 10.26 -6.01 16.89
C ALA A 92 10.04 -6.61 18.29
N ASP A 93 10.90 -7.55 18.70
CA ASP A 93 10.91 -8.11 20.06
C ASP A 93 11.15 -7.03 21.14
N GLN A 94 12.04 -6.06 20.89
CA GLN A 94 12.19 -4.93 21.81
C GLN A 94 10.92 -4.06 21.90
N ARG A 95 10.20 -3.85 20.79
CA ARG A 95 8.91 -3.12 20.81
C ARG A 95 7.86 -3.90 21.58
N ALA A 96 7.80 -5.22 21.39
CA ALA A 96 6.93 -6.12 22.13
C ALA A 96 7.18 -6.00 23.64
N LYS A 97 8.45 -6.08 24.08
CA LYS A 97 8.85 -5.86 25.48
C LYS A 97 8.45 -4.49 26.04
N MET A 98 8.53 -3.43 25.24
CA MET A 98 8.06 -2.11 25.66
C MET A 98 6.54 -2.06 25.86
N LEU A 99 5.78 -2.84 25.08
CA LEU A 99 4.34 -2.99 25.26
C LEU A 99 4.01 -3.90 26.46
N ASP A 100 4.83 -4.92 26.72
CA ASP A 100 4.73 -5.77 27.93
C ASP A 100 4.89 -4.91 29.20
N ASP A 101 5.87 -4.01 29.21
CA ASP A 101 6.14 -3.09 30.32
C ASP A 101 5.06 -1.99 30.49
N ALA A 102 4.22 -1.76 29.49
CA ALA A 102 3.19 -0.72 29.51
C ALA A 102 1.92 -1.21 30.23
N GLN A 103 1.71 -0.70 31.45
CA GLN A 103 0.63 -1.12 32.36
C GLN A 103 -0.62 -0.23 32.31
N SER A 104 -0.73 0.65 31.31
CA SER A 104 -1.89 1.54 31.16
C SER A 104 -2.08 1.97 29.69
N PRO A 105 -3.29 2.33 29.24
CA PRO A 105 -3.55 2.85 27.89
C PRO A 105 -2.64 4.00 27.43
N ALA A 106 -2.38 4.98 28.29
CA ALA A 106 -1.50 6.10 28.00
C ALA A 106 -0.04 5.64 27.84
N ALA A 107 0.40 4.67 28.64
CA ALA A 107 1.73 4.06 28.50
C ALA A 107 1.84 3.25 27.19
N LEU A 108 0.79 2.51 26.83
CA LEU A 108 0.70 1.78 25.55
C LEU A 108 0.79 2.75 24.38
N LEU A 109 -0.02 3.81 24.37
CA LEU A 109 0.06 4.86 23.35
C LEU A 109 1.47 5.48 23.28
N SER A 110 2.11 5.73 24.42
CA SER A 110 3.48 6.25 24.47
C SER A 110 4.49 5.29 23.82
N ALA A 111 4.36 3.98 24.06
CA ALA A 111 5.23 2.98 23.43
C ALA A 111 5.02 2.94 21.90
N LEU A 112 3.76 3.06 21.45
CA LEU A 112 3.37 3.07 20.05
C LEU A 112 3.85 4.29 19.27
N ARG A 113 4.15 5.43 19.92
CA ARG A 113 4.62 6.65 19.23
C ARG A 113 5.81 6.42 18.31
N SER A 114 6.71 5.51 18.68
CA SER A 114 7.90 5.18 17.88
C SER A 114 7.57 4.47 16.55
N LEU A 115 6.37 3.91 16.42
CA LEU A 115 5.85 3.25 15.23
C LEU A 115 5.11 4.21 14.28
N SER A 116 4.76 5.40 14.77
CA SER A 116 4.02 6.42 14.03
C SER A 116 4.93 7.32 13.22
N ALA A 117 4.44 7.73 12.05
CA ALA A 117 5.09 8.75 11.23
C ALA A 117 5.22 10.13 11.92
N ALA A 118 4.40 10.39 12.94
CA ALA A 118 4.36 11.66 13.65
C ALA A 118 5.29 11.74 14.88
N GLY A 119 5.69 10.60 15.46
CA GLY A 119 6.47 10.53 16.71
C GLY A 119 7.89 11.10 16.62
N SER A 120 8.34 11.49 15.44
CA SER A 120 9.69 11.95 15.17
C SER A 120 9.81 13.48 15.00
N GLN A 121 8.70 14.22 15.12
CA GLN A 121 8.61 15.64 14.71
C GLN A 121 9.22 16.65 15.71
N ALA A 122 9.80 16.22 16.82
CA ALA A 122 10.32 17.13 17.85
C ALA A 122 11.45 18.09 17.38
N THR A 123 12.04 17.89 16.18
CA THR A 123 13.22 18.68 15.73
C THR A 123 13.04 19.50 14.45
N ALA A 124 11.92 19.43 13.72
CA ALA A 124 11.79 20.09 12.40
C ALA A 124 11.10 21.47 12.44
N VAL A 125 10.48 21.85 13.56
CA VAL A 125 9.60 23.03 13.67
C VAL A 125 10.36 24.37 13.66
N GLU A 126 11.69 24.39 13.85
CA GLU A 126 12.46 25.64 13.83
C GLU A 126 12.86 26.14 12.42
N GLN A 127 12.68 25.36 11.34
CA GLN A 127 13.21 25.72 10.01
C GLN A 127 12.18 26.13 8.95
N LEU A 128 10.87 26.03 9.21
CA LEU A 128 9.82 26.51 8.31
C LEU A 128 9.18 27.78 8.89
N ALA A 129 9.91 28.89 8.82
CA ALA A 129 9.33 30.20 9.07
C ALA A 129 8.29 30.53 7.97
N PRO A 130 7.09 31.01 8.31
CA PRO A 130 6.07 31.31 7.32
C PRO A 130 6.44 32.55 6.52
N THR A 131 6.58 32.39 5.20
CA THR A 131 6.50 33.52 4.26
C THR A 131 5.11 34.12 4.39
N ARG A 132 5.01 35.29 5.04
CA ARG A 132 3.76 36.01 5.24
C ARG A 132 3.08 36.31 3.90
N LEU A 133 1.98 35.63 3.60
CA LEU A 133 1.01 36.10 2.63
C LEU A 133 0.22 37.25 3.28
N ASN A 134 0.57 38.49 2.92
CA ASN A 134 -0.14 39.67 3.36
C ASN A 134 -1.50 39.77 2.65
N GLY A 135 -2.55 39.99 3.45
CA GLY A 135 -3.69 40.78 3.02
C GLY A 135 -4.92 39.98 2.61
N THR A 136 -5.60 39.41 3.60
CA THR A 136 -7.07 39.47 3.79
C THR A 136 -7.37 38.72 5.09
N ALA A 137 -8.30 39.22 5.91
CA ALA A 137 -8.70 38.51 7.13
C ALA A 137 -9.33 37.16 6.71
N PRO A 138 -8.83 36.01 7.23
CA PRO A 138 -9.28 34.70 6.79
C PRO A 138 -10.72 34.41 7.23
N PRO A 139 -11.50 33.64 6.45
CA PRO A 139 -12.80 33.15 6.87
C PRO A 139 -12.60 32.11 8.00
N ARG A 140 -13.37 32.25 9.08
CA ARG A 140 -13.35 31.33 10.23
C ARG A 140 -13.77 29.93 9.77
N LEU A 141 -12.89 28.94 9.99
CA LEU A 141 -13.05 27.53 9.62
C LEU A 141 -14.32 26.86 10.17
N ARG A 142 -14.89 27.40 11.25
CA ARG A 142 -16.08 26.84 11.90
C ARG A 142 -17.00 27.96 12.36
N THR A 143 -18.26 27.88 11.97
CA THR A 143 -19.32 28.61 12.66
C THR A 143 -19.60 27.87 13.96
N HIS A 144 -18.79 28.14 14.99
CA HIS A 144 -19.12 27.67 16.33
C HIS A 144 -20.53 28.18 16.69
N SER A 145 -21.31 27.30 17.30
CA SER A 145 -22.58 27.70 17.89
C SER A 145 -22.36 28.92 18.80
N PRO A 146 -23.27 29.91 18.82
CA PRO A 146 -23.20 31.02 19.79
C PRO A 146 -23.38 30.55 21.24
N ALA A 147 -23.63 29.25 21.46
CA ALA A 147 -23.68 28.63 22.78
C ALA A 147 -22.40 28.86 23.61
N PRO A 148 -22.50 28.85 24.95
CA PRO A 148 -21.37 29.02 25.85
C PRO A 148 -20.43 27.80 25.84
N LEU A 149 -19.17 28.01 26.22
CA LEU A 149 -18.19 26.94 26.42
C LEU A 149 -18.62 25.98 27.56
N PRO A 150 -18.24 24.69 27.54
CA PRO A 150 -18.58 23.71 28.58
C PRO A 150 -18.48 24.23 30.03
N ARG A 151 -17.35 24.81 30.44
CA ARG A 151 -17.17 25.36 31.80
C ARG A 151 -18.16 26.49 32.11
N ALA A 152 -18.46 27.33 31.12
CA ALA A 152 -19.43 28.41 31.27
C ALA A 152 -20.87 27.87 31.37
N VAL A 153 -21.19 26.77 30.68
CA VAL A 153 -22.49 26.09 30.78
C VAL A 153 -22.69 25.56 32.20
N PHE A 154 -21.69 24.88 32.79
CA PHE A 154 -21.75 24.43 34.18
C PHE A 154 -21.84 25.58 35.20
N ALA A 155 -21.14 26.69 34.95
CA ALA A 155 -21.17 27.87 35.83
C ALA A 155 -22.49 28.66 35.76
N SER A 156 -23.28 28.47 34.70
CA SER A 156 -24.57 29.13 34.50
C SER A 156 -25.60 28.73 35.57
N GLN A 157 -26.66 29.53 35.71
CA GLN A 157 -27.75 29.22 36.65
C GLN A 157 -28.42 27.89 36.28
N GLN A 158 -28.63 27.62 34.99
CA GLN A 158 -29.22 26.37 34.52
C GLN A 158 -28.30 25.18 34.80
N GLY A 159 -27.01 25.29 34.51
CA GLY A 159 -26.02 24.23 34.79
C GLY A 159 -25.96 23.88 36.27
N LYS A 160 -25.90 24.89 37.15
CA LYS A 160 -25.97 24.70 38.61
C LYS A 160 -27.26 24.04 39.07
N LEU A 161 -28.41 24.42 38.49
CA LEU A 161 -29.71 23.83 38.86
C LEU A 161 -29.84 22.37 38.43
N GLN A 162 -29.35 22.02 37.24
CA GLN A 162 -29.42 20.63 36.77
C GLN A 162 -28.43 19.73 37.52
N THR A 163 -27.20 20.20 37.75
CA THR A 163 -26.18 19.44 38.48
C THR A 163 -26.41 19.34 39.98
N ALA A 164 -27.20 20.24 40.59
CA ALA A 164 -27.53 20.18 42.02
C ALA A 164 -28.27 18.90 42.46
N LYS A 165 -28.80 18.13 41.50
CA LYS A 165 -29.46 16.83 41.74
C LYS A 165 -28.50 15.65 41.76
N LEU A 166 -27.26 15.85 41.32
CA LEU A 166 -26.24 14.81 41.22
C LEU A 166 -25.34 14.83 42.48
N PRO A 167 -24.71 13.69 42.84
CA PRO A 167 -23.70 13.65 43.89
C PRO A 167 -22.56 14.64 43.61
N LEU A 168 -22.03 15.26 44.67
CA LEU A 168 -20.97 16.26 44.55
C LEU A 168 -19.68 15.66 43.97
N ALA A 169 -19.36 14.41 44.32
CA ALA A 169 -18.20 13.70 43.81
C ALA A 169 -18.33 13.48 42.29
N PHE A 170 -19.47 12.95 41.83
CA PHE A 170 -19.75 12.73 40.41
C PHE A 170 -19.72 14.05 39.62
N THR A 171 -20.43 15.07 40.13
CA THR A 171 -20.46 16.42 39.51
C THR A 171 -19.06 17.01 39.36
N ARG A 172 -18.19 16.80 40.35
CA ARG A 172 -16.81 17.29 40.32
C ARG A 172 -16.02 16.63 39.19
N GLU A 173 -16.09 15.31 39.05
CA GLU A 173 -15.36 14.61 38.00
C GLU A 173 -15.90 14.93 36.61
N LEU A 174 -17.24 14.99 36.45
CA LEU A 174 -17.89 15.44 35.22
C LEU A 174 -17.42 16.84 34.78
N ILE A 175 -17.44 17.84 35.67
CA ILE A 175 -17.01 19.22 35.35
C ILE A 175 -15.54 19.25 34.96
N GLN A 176 -14.71 18.49 35.68
CA GLN A 176 -13.28 18.48 35.40
C GLN A 176 -12.97 17.79 34.07
N LEU A 177 -13.63 16.68 33.74
CA LEU A 177 -13.50 15.99 32.45
C LEU A 177 -13.95 16.91 31.31
N ALA A 178 -15.12 17.54 31.43
CA ALA A 178 -15.59 18.53 30.44
C ALA A 178 -14.62 19.71 30.27
N GLY A 179 -13.91 20.10 31.34
CA GLY A 179 -12.86 21.10 31.29
C GLY A 179 -11.60 20.65 30.54
N VAL A 180 -11.19 19.38 30.68
CA VAL A 180 -10.08 18.80 29.91
C VAL A 180 -10.44 18.78 28.43
N LEU A 181 -11.64 18.32 28.09
CA LEU A 181 -12.12 18.28 26.71
C LEU A 181 -12.20 19.69 26.11
N GLU A 182 -12.69 20.68 26.87
CA GLU A 182 -12.71 22.08 26.45
C GLU A 182 -11.29 22.60 26.15
N ASP A 183 -10.31 22.30 26.99
CA ASP A 183 -8.93 22.73 26.78
C ASP A 183 -8.31 22.11 25.53
N ILE A 184 -8.58 20.82 25.27
CA ILE A 184 -8.11 20.12 24.06
C ILE A 184 -8.80 20.68 22.82
N GLU A 185 -10.12 20.86 22.83
CA GLU A 185 -10.86 21.40 21.68
C GLU A 185 -10.43 22.84 21.35
N LEU A 186 -10.11 23.65 22.35
CA LEU A 186 -9.53 24.99 22.13
C LEU A 186 -8.09 24.91 21.58
N HIS A 187 -7.32 23.90 21.99
CA HIS A 187 -5.98 23.65 21.46
C HIS A 187 -6.00 23.10 20.02
N ALA A 188 -7.09 22.43 19.62
CA ALA A 188 -7.26 21.81 18.30
C ALA A 188 -7.15 22.80 17.13
N GLU A 189 -7.28 24.11 17.37
CA GLU A 189 -6.94 25.13 16.37
C GLU A 189 -5.47 24.99 15.88
N GLN A 190 -4.56 24.54 16.73
CA GLN A 190 -3.15 24.31 16.40
C GLN A 190 -2.89 23.01 15.62
N TRP A 191 -3.87 22.11 15.55
CA TRP A 191 -3.76 20.90 14.73
C TRP A 191 -3.75 21.23 13.24
N TYR A 192 -4.19 22.43 12.86
CA TYR A 192 -4.38 22.87 11.48
C TYR A 192 -3.49 24.07 11.18
N GLN A 193 -2.36 23.86 10.50
CA GLN A 193 -1.27 24.84 10.40
C GLN A 193 -1.51 26.04 9.45
N LEU A 194 -2.68 26.16 8.80
CA LEU A 194 -3.05 27.32 7.99
C LEU A 194 -4.44 27.88 8.36
N GLU A 195 -4.45 29.13 8.84
CA GLU A 195 -5.67 29.93 8.98
C GLU A 195 -6.32 30.15 7.60
N GLY A 196 -7.45 29.51 7.35
CA GLY A 196 -8.35 29.86 6.24
C GLY A 196 -8.22 29.11 4.92
N LEU A 197 -7.34 28.09 4.81
CA LEU A 197 -7.20 27.27 3.60
C LEU A 197 -7.69 25.82 3.73
N ILE A 198 -7.68 25.23 4.93
CA ILE A 198 -8.32 23.93 5.13
C ILE A 198 -9.83 24.16 5.15
N ARG A 199 -10.50 24.13 3.99
CA ARG A 199 -11.89 23.69 4.02
C ARG A 199 -11.81 22.25 4.51
N ARG A 200 -12.69 21.83 5.44
CA ARG A 200 -12.96 20.39 5.63
C ARG A 200 -13.07 19.86 4.20
N PRO A 201 -12.13 19.02 3.72
CA PRO A 201 -12.21 18.61 2.34
C PRO A 201 -13.59 17.93 2.29
N ASP A 202 -14.44 18.38 1.35
CA ASP A 202 -15.85 17.95 1.30
C ASP A 202 -15.86 16.44 1.52
N ARG A 203 -16.82 15.87 2.27
CA ARG A 203 -16.86 14.43 2.62
C ARG A 203 -16.41 13.45 1.50
N ALA A 204 -16.55 13.86 0.23
CA ALA A 204 -15.88 13.28 -0.94
C ALA A 204 -14.37 12.93 -0.78
N ALA A 205 -13.61 13.65 0.04
CA ALA A 205 -12.18 13.47 0.25
C ALA A 205 -11.81 12.16 0.95
N GLU A 206 -12.67 11.74 1.86
CA GLU A 206 -12.61 10.47 2.54
C GLU A 206 -13.02 9.34 1.61
N GLU A 207 -14.11 9.53 0.84
CA GLU A 207 -14.57 8.61 -0.21
C GLU A 207 -13.48 8.30 -1.27
N PHE A 208 -12.47 9.17 -1.40
CA PHE A 208 -11.30 8.94 -2.27
C PHE A 208 -10.32 7.89 -1.74
N PHE A 209 -10.14 7.81 -0.42
CA PHE A 209 -9.23 6.84 0.21
C PHE A 209 -9.97 5.62 0.70
N LEU A 210 -11.17 5.78 1.22
CA LEU A 210 -11.99 4.74 1.83
C LEU A 210 -13.43 4.92 1.36
N ASP A 211 -13.99 3.94 0.67
CA ASP A 211 -15.42 3.90 0.46
C ASP A 211 -16.13 3.83 1.80
N ARG A 212 -17.07 4.76 2.03
CA ARG A 212 -17.75 4.90 3.31
C ARG A 212 -18.56 3.66 3.71
N ASP A 213 -19.20 3.01 2.75
CA ASP A 213 -20.15 1.93 3.04
C ASP A 213 -19.42 0.58 3.16
N SER A 214 -18.36 0.39 2.36
CA SER A 214 -17.62 -0.87 2.26
C SER A 214 -16.23 -0.87 2.90
N GLY A 215 -15.70 0.30 3.30
CA GLY A 215 -14.32 0.44 3.78
C GLY A 215 -13.27 0.15 2.69
N GLU A 216 -13.64 0.22 1.42
CA GLU A 216 -12.76 -0.06 0.29
C GLU A 216 -11.65 0.97 0.19
N TYR A 217 -10.39 0.54 0.19
CA TYR A 217 -9.29 1.45 -0.07
C TYR A 217 -9.26 1.85 -1.56
N ARG A 218 -9.70 3.08 -1.88
CA ARG A 218 -10.02 3.54 -3.24
C ARG A 218 -8.97 4.39 -3.93
N PHE A 219 -7.77 4.53 -3.36
CA PHE A 219 -6.75 5.36 -3.99
C PHE A 219 -6.43 4.93 -5.44
N PHE A 220 -6.48 3.62 -5.74
CA PHE A 220 -6.17 3.06 -7.06
C PHE A 220 -7.15 3.42 -8.19
N THR A 221 -8.35 3.89 -7.87
CA THR A 221 -9.40 4.14 -8.88
C THR A 221 -9.50 5.62 -9.28
N HIS A 222 -8.80 6.52 -8.57
CA HIS A 222 -8.95 7.96 -8.74
C HIS A 222 -7.84 8.59 -9.60
N PRO A 223 -8.13 9.65 -10.38
CA PRO A 223 -7.11 10.39 -11.13
C PRO A 223 -6.06 11.06 -10.23
N VAL A 224 -4.79 11.10 -10.68
CA VAL A 224 -3.65 11.68 -9.94
C VAL A 224 -3.87 13.11 -9.46
N GLY A 225 -4.58 13.96 -10.23
CA GLY A 225 -4.87 15.34 -9.83
C GLY A 225 -5.66 15.44 -8.52
N VAL A 226 -6.63 14.53 -8.32
CA VAL A 226 -7.47 14.47 -7.12
C VAL A 226 -6.66 13.96 -5.92
N GLN A 227 -5.81 12.97 -6.15
CA GLN A 227 -4.89 12.44 -5.13
C GLN A 227 -3.94 13.54 -4.61
N LEU A 228 -3.42 14.40 -5.50
CA LEU A 228 -2.53 15.50 -5.14
C LEU A 228 -3.26 16.60 -4.34
N GLU A 229 -4.50 16.93 -4.71
CA GLU A 229 -5.32 17.90 -3.95
C GLU A 229 -5.58 17.42 -2.52
N PHE A 230 -5.94 16.15 -2.34
CA PHE A 230 -6.09 15.58 -1.01
C PHE A 230 -4.80 15.66 -0.20
N LEU A 231 -3.68 15.22 -0.78
CA LEU A 231 -2.40 15.22 -0.08
C LEU A 231 -1.94 16.64 0.28
N SER A 232 -2.27 17.62 -0.56
CA SER A 232 -2.05 19.03 -0.26
C SER A 232 -2.85 19.53 0.95
N ASN A 233 -3.96 18.88 1.32
CA ASN A 233 -4.69 19.18 2.56
C ASN A 233 -4.12 18.41 3.76
N ALA A 234 -3.78 17.13 3.57
CA ALA A 234 -3.25 16.28 4.63
C ALA A 234 -1.95 16.83 5.26
N ILE A 235 -1.12 17.54 4.48
CA ILE A 235 0.16 18.10 4.96
C ILE A 235 0.00 19.20 6.00
N PHE A 236 -1.16 19.82 6.10
CA PHE A 236 -1.39 20.90 7.05
C PHE A 236 -1.88 20.39 8.41
N ILE A 237 -1.99 19.08 8.57
CA ILE A 237 -2.37 18.44 9.82
C ILE A 237 -1.14 18.16 10.67
N ASN A 238 -1.10 18.76 11.85
CA ASN A 238 -0.08 18.50 12.85
C ASN A 238 -0.43 17.22 13.63
N HIS A 239 -0.11 16.07 13.03
CA HIS A 239 -0.37 14.76 13.65
C HIS A 239 0.34 14.60 15.01
N GLY A 240 1.52 15.22 15.20
CA GLY A 240 2.21 15.20 16.50
C GLY A 240 1.38 15.84 17.60
N ALA A 241 0.80 17.01 17.34
CA ALA A 241 -0.08 17.69 18.29
C ALA A 241 -1.36 16.90 18.59
N ILE A 242 -1.97 16.25 17.58
CA ILE A 242 -3.12 15.37 17.79
C ILE A 242 -2.76 14.21 18.73
N LEU A 243 -1.59 13.58 18.53
CA LEU A 243 -1.14 12.48 19.40
C LEU A 243 -0.81 12.96 20.82
N ASP A 244 -0.26 14.16 20.98
CA ASP A 244 0.00 14.78 22.29
C ASP A 244 -1.30 15.02 23.06
N ASP A 245 -2.32 15.54 22.40
CA ASP A 245 -3.63 15.73 23.02
C ASP A 245 -4.37 14.40 23.27
N ALA A 246 -4.20 13.40 22.40
CA ALA A 246 -4.74 12.05 22.63
C ALA A 246 -4.09 11.37 23.85
N ALA A 247 -2.77 11.51 24.01
CA ALA A 247 -2.06 11.01 25.19
C ALA A 247 -2.48 11.76 26.46
N ARG A 248 -2.67 13.08 26.38
CA ARG A 248 -3.21 13.88 27.47
C ARG A 248 -4.62 13.43 27.85
N LEU A 249 -5.47 13.13 26.86
CA LEU A 249 -6.82 12.63 27.09
C LEU A 249 -6.79 11.29 27.83
N LEU A 250 -6.07 10.29 27.33
CA LEU A 250 -5.96 8.98 27.98
C LEU A 250 -5.44 9.08 29.43
N LEU A 251 -4.42 9.89 29.68
CA LEU A 251 -3.90 10.11 31.03
C LEU A 251 -4.96 10.70 31.99
N GLU A 252 -5.77 11.64 31.49
CA GLU A 252 -6.87 12.19 32.27
C GLU A 252 -8.02 11.19 32.45
N LEU A 253 -8.29 10.32 31.48
CA LEU A 253 -9.30 9.25 31.59
C LEU A 253 -8.89 8.22 32.64
N GLU A 254 -7.68 7.68 32.57
CA GLU A 254 -7.11 6.75 33.56
C GLU A 254 -7.22 7.29 35.00
N ARG A 255 -6.97 8.59 35.18
CA ARG A 255 -7.02 9.22 36.49
C ARG A 255 -8.45 9.39 37.03
N ARG A 256 -9.44 9.54 36.13
CA ARG A 256 -10.77 10.03 36.49
C ARG A 256 -11.85 8.96 36.45
N ILE A 257 -11.80 8.04 35.50
CA ILE A 257 -12.85 7.03 35.32
C ILE A 257 -13.04 6.19 36.59
N PRO A 258 -12.00 5.70 37.31
CA PRO A 258 -12.23 4.98 38.55
C PRO A 258 -12.97 5.78 39.63
N ALA A 259 -12.66 7.09 39.74
CA ALA A 259 -13.33 7.98 40.68
C ALA A 259 -14.77 8.31 40.23
N LEU A 260 -14.98 8.42 38.93
CA LEU A 260 -16.29 8.64 38.31
C LEU A 260 -17.19 7.41 38.51
N ALA A 261 -16.69 6.20 38.25
CA ALA A 261 -17.36 4.92 38.47
C ALA A 261 -17.75 4.72 39.95
N GLU A 262 -16.84 5.02 40.89
CA GLU A 262 -17.16 4.94 42.31
C GLU A 262 -18.24 5.95 42.71
N ALA A 263 -18.16 7.18 42.20
CA ALA A 263 -19.16 8.22 42.46
C ALA A 263 -20.52 7.93 41.79
N ALA A 264 -20.53 7.18 40.68
CA ALA A 264 -21.74 6.80 39.96
C ALA A 264 -22.65 5.90 40.80
N LYS A 265 -22.10 5.11 41.73
CA LYS A 265 -22.86 4.27 42.67
C LYS A 265 -23.78 5.07 43.61
N GLU A 266 -23.53 6.36 43.79
CA GLU A 266 -24.37 7.25 44.59
C GLU A 266 -25.44 7.98 43.77
N LEU A 267 -25.49 7.78 42.44
CA LEU A 267 -26.49 8.41 41.58
C LEU A 267 -27.91 7.91 41.91
N PRO A 268 -28.92 8.78 41.79
CA PRO A 268 -30.29 8.37 42.01
C PRO A 268 -30.74 7.38 40.91
N PRO A 269 -31.56 6.37 41.25
CA PRO A 269 -32.23 5.53 40.27
C PRO A 269 -33.00 6.39 39.24
N SER A 270 -32.79 6.16 37.96
CA SER A 270 -33.40 6.92 36.88
C SER A 270 -33.61 6.07 35.62
N GLU A 271 -34.82 6.10 35.06
CA GLU A 271 -35.19 5.48 33.76
C GLU A 271 -34.98 6.47 32.58
N GLY A 272 -34.00 7.37 32.71
CA GLY A 272 -33.67 8.34 31.67
C GLY A 272 -32.66 9.39 32.13
N LEU A 273 -32.28 10.26 31.19
CA LEU A 273 -31.16 11.20 31.33
C LEU A 273 -31.14 11.96 32.67
N LEU A 274 -30.03 11.83 33.38
CA LEU A 274 -29.74 12.60 34.58
C LEU A 274 -29.28 14.02 34.27
N LEU A 275 -28.66 14.25 33.10
CA LEU A 275 -28.18 15.56 32.68
C LEU A 275 -28.21 15.72 31.15
N HIS A 276 -28.61 16.91 30.69
CA HIS A 276 -28.46 17.32 29.29
C HIS A 276 -28.17 18.82 29.20
N LEU A 277 -26.95 19.17 28.80
CA LEU A 277 -26.46 20.54 28.73
C LEU A 277 -25.93 20.85 27.33
N ASN A 278 -26.47 21.87 26.69
CA ASN A 278 -25.99 22.34 25.39
C ASN A 278 -24.77 23.26 25.55
N SER A 279 -23.66 22.89 24.91
CA SER A 279 -22.45 23.70 24.86
C SER A 279 -22.11 24.14 23.43
N ARG A 280 -21.10 25.01 23.29
CA ARG A 280 -20.53 25.43 22.01
C ARG A 280 -20.10 24.25 21.13
N PHE A 281 -19.55 23.20 21.74
CA PHE A 281 -18.91 22.09 21.05
C PHE A 281 -19.82 20.87 20.86
N GLY A 282 -21.04 20.93 21.41
CA GLY A 282 -22.03 19.86 21.36
C GLY A 282 -22.67 19.62 22.73
N PRO A 283 -23.66 18.72 22.78
CA PRO A 283 -24.30 18.31 24.04
C PRO A 283 -23.31 17.66 25.01
N ILE A 284 -23.53 17.89 26.30
CA ILE A 284 -22.94 17.15 27.41
C ILE A 284 -24.08 16.40 28.09
N ILE A 285 -24.01 15.07 28.05
CA ILE A 285 -25.10 14.17 28.43
C ILE A 285 -24.61 13.23 29.54
N VAL A 286 -25.48 13.01 30.53
CA VAL A 286 -25.34 11.91 31.50
C VAL A 286 -26.61 11.07 31.40
N GLY A 287 -26.44 9.78 31.14
CA GLY A 287 -27.49 8.77 31.07
C GLY A 287 -28.25 8.57 32.39
N GLY A 288 -29.17 7.62 32.38
CA GLY A 288 -29.89 7.07 33.52
C GLY A 288 -28.98 6.19 34.37
N THR A 289 -29.56 5.38 35.25
CA THR A 289 -28.82 4.34 36.00
C THR A 289 -29.39 2.94 35.73
N GLY A 290 -30.16 2.84 34.65
CA GLY A 290 -30.70 1.62 34.09
C GLY A 290 -30.83 1.81 32.58
N SER A 291 -31.28 0.77 31.87
CA SER A 291 -31.27 0.71 30.41
C SER A 291 -31.76 1.97 29.69
N ASP A 292 -30.85 2.58 28.92
CA ASP A 292 -31.06 3.76 28.11
C ASP A 292 -30.97 3.45 26.60
N LEU A 293 -31.45 4.41 25.81
CA LEU A 293 -31.35 4.38 24.34
C LEU A 293 -30.70 5.68 23.85
N HIS A 294 -29.39 5.59 23.56
CA HIS A 294 -28.57 6.74 23.17
C HIS A 294 -28.67 7.01 21.67
N LYS A 295 -29.36 8.09 21.28
CA LYS A 295 -29.58 8.48 19.86
C LYS A 295 -28.94 9.78 19.44
N GLU A 296 -28.53 10.61 20.39
CA GLU A 296 -27.98 11.93 20.13
C GLU A 296 -26.45 11.87 20.19
N ASP A 297 -25.79 12.41 19.16
CA ASP A 297 -24.34 12.57 19.15
C ASP A 297 -23.93 13.67 20.14
N ALA A 298 -22.89 13.42 20.93
CA ALA A 298 -22.49 14.31 22.02
C ALA A 298 -21.01 14.69 21.97
N PHE A 299 -20.68 15.84 22.55
CA PHE A 299 -19.30 16.21 22.84
C PHE A 299 -18.75 15.36 24.00
N LEU A 300 -19.58 15.15 25.02
CA LEU A 300 -19.33 14.25 26.14
C LEU A 300 -20.62 13.51 26.48
N LEU A 301 -20.59 12.19 26.44
CA LEU A 301 -21.65 11.32 26.95
C LEU A 301 -21.05 10.40 28.02
N ILE A 302 -21.69 10.33 29.18
CA ILE A 302 -21.34 9.38 30.24
C ILE A 302 -22.59 8.57 30.53
N ASP A 303 -22.53 7.26 30.32
CA ASP A 303 -23.53 6.34 30.84
C ASP A 303 -23.09 5.78 32.20
N PRO A 304 -23.88 6.01 33.28
CA PRO A 304 -23.60 5.45 34.60
C PRO A 304 -23.78 3.94 34.76
N GLY A 305 -24.50 3.30 33.85
CA GLY A 305 -24.69 1.87 33.73
C GLY A 305 -26.13 1.47 33.40
N GLY A 306 -26.33 0.25 32.95
CA GLY A 306 -27.59 -0.23 32.42
C GLY A 306 -27.38 -1.51 31.62
N ASP A 307 -28.34 -1.88 30.77
CA ASP A 307 -28.03 -2.70 29.59
C ASP A 307 -28.59 -1.86 28.43
N ASP A 308 -27.74 -1.12 27.74
CA ASP A 308 -28.07 0.03 26.91
C ASP A 308 -28.01 -0.26 25.41
N GLU A 309 -28.76 0.54 24.65
CA GLU A 309 -28.69 0.56 23.19
C GLU A 309 -28.08 1.88 22.70
N TRP A 310 -26.90 1.80 22.08
CA TRP A 310 -26.20 2.96 21.52
C TRP A 310 -26.40 3.03 20.00
N HIS A 311 -27.21 3.98 19.57
CA HIS A 311 -27.58 4.24 18.17
C HIS A 311 -26.99 5.56 17.61
N ASN A 312 -26.14 6.21 18.39
CA ASN A 312 -25.40 7.42 18.02
C ASN A 312 -23.98 7.08 17.55
N ASN A 313 -23.15 8.10 17.40
CA ASN A 313 -21.73 7.98 17.03
C ASN A 313 -20.84 7.34 18.13
N ALA A 314 -21.31 7.19 19.37
CA ALA A 314 -20.55 6.66 20.51
C ALA A 314 -19.10 7.19 20.56
N GLY A 315 -18.95 8.51 20.69
CA GLY A 315 -17.64 9.15 20.87
C GLY A 315 -16.84 9.41 19.57
N ALA A 316 -17.41 9.21 18.39
CA ALA A 316 -16.72 9.48 17.12
C ALA A 316 -16.89 10.93 16.60
N THR A 317 -15.93 11.46 15.84
CA THR A 317 -15.97 12.87 15.37
C THR A 317 -16.65 13.11 14.02
N GLY A 318 -16.95 12.06 13.24
CA GLY A 318 -17.38 12.19 11.84
C GLY A 318 -18.69 12.96 11.60
N SER A 319 -19.60 12.97 12.56
CA SER A 319 -20.90 13.67 12.49
C SER A 319 -20.92 15.04 13.18
N LEU A 320 -19.91 15.34 14.01
CA LEU A 320 -19.90 16.52 14.86
C LEU A 320 -19.22 17.72 14.20
N SER A 321 -19.49 18.89 14.79
CA SER A 321 -18.81 20.15 14.45
C SER A 321 -17.55 20.41 15.28
N SER A 322 -17.33 19.61 16.33
CA SER A 322 -16.13 19.59 17.17
C SER A 322 -15.03 18.71 16.56
N SER A 323 -13.79 18.91 17.01
CA SER A 323 -12.66 18.02 16.72
C SER A 323 -12.44 16.95 17.78
N LEU A 324 -13.24 16.97 18.84
CA LEU A 324 -13.19 16.03 19.94
C LEU A 324 -14.59 15.51 20.27
N SER A 325 -14.69 14.22 20.57
CA SER A 325 -15.88 13.57 21.12
C SER A 325 -15.46 12.43 22.05
N LEU A 326 -16.17 12.28 23.16
CA LEU A 326 -15.92 11.25 24.16
C LEU A 326 -17.24 10.63 24.62
N ALA A 327 -17.32 9.30 24.54
CA ALA A 327 -18.33 8.49 25.20
C ALA A 327 -17.66 7.62 26.26
N ILE A 328 -18.27 7.54 27.45
CA ILE A 328 -17.84 6.67 28.54
C ILE A 328 -19.06 5.84 28.96
N ASP A 329 -18.94 4.53 28.93
CA ASP A 329 -19.83 3.60 29.61
C ASP A 329 -19.17 3.13 30.91
N LEU A 330 -19.91 3.09 32.01
CA LEU A 330 -19.42 2.67 33.32
C LEU A 330 -19.84 1.25 33.69
N GLY A 331 -20.67 0.62 32.86
CA GLY A 331 -20.86 -0.82 32.83
C GLY A 331 -22.29 -1.27 32.57
N GLY A 332 -22.42 -2.45 32.00
CA GLY A 332 -23.69 -2.98 31.53
C GLY A 332 -23.44 -4.11 30.56
N ASN A 333 -24.47 -4.71 29.97
CA ASN A 333 -24.30 -5.49 28.75
C ASN A 333 -24.93 -4.72 27.60
N ASP A 334 -24.11 -3.93 26.94
CA ASP A 334 -24.48 -2.85 26.06
C ASP A 334 -24.37 -3.26 24.59
N SER A 335 -25.21 -2.63 23.77
CA SER A 335 -25.27 -2.87 22.34
C SER A 335 -24.98 -1.58 21.58
N TYR A 336 -23.75 -1.44 21.14
CA TYR A 336 -23.30 -0.38 20.25
C TYR A 336 -23.62 -0.72 18.80
N ARG A 337 -24.68 -0.10 18.25
CA ARG A 337 -25.13 -0.33 16.88
C ARG A 337 -25.23 0.97 16.09
N ASN A 338 -24.37 1.12 15.09
CA ASN A 338 -24.51 2.19 14.12
C ASN A 338 -24.57 1.63 12.69
N GLU A 339 -25.67 1.89 11.99
CA GLU A 339 -25.83 1.48 10.59
C GLU A 339 -24.94 2.31 9.65
N ARG A 340 -24.36 3.42 10.14
CA ARG A 340 -23.45 4.30 9.41
C ARG A 340 -22.01 4.09 9.90
N GLY A 341 -21.03 4.44 9.06
CA GLY A 341 -19.64 4.56 9.50
C GLY A 341 -19.41 5.74 10.46
N HIS A 342 -18.18 5.93 10.93
CA HIS A 342 -17.78 6.94 11.92
C HIS A 342 -18.47 6.77 13.28
N ALA A 343 -18.24 5.63 13.90
CA ALA A 343 -18.84 5.30 15.19
C ALA A 343 -17.82 4.67 16.14
N GLN A 344 -18.18 4.57 17.41
CA GLN A 344 -17.44 3.76 18.40
C GLN A 344 -15.98 4.21 18.49
N GLY A 345 -15.79 5.47 18.90
CA GLY A 345 -14.46 6.05 19.11
C GLY A 345 -13.66 6.39 17.85
N ALA A 346 -14.28 6.44 16.66
CA ALA A 346 -13.56 6.79 15.44
C ALA A 346 -13.14 8.27 15.37
N GLY A 347 -11.87 8.52 15.03
CA GLY A 347 -11.28 9.84 14.88
C GLY A 347 -11.09 10.25 13.43
N PHE A 348 -11.99 11.07 12.91
CA PHE A 348 -11.89 11.71 11.61
C PHE A 348 -11.55 13.20 11.77
N LEU A 349 -10.36 13.63 11.30
CA LEU A 349 -9.88 15.01 11.46
C LEU A 349 -10.03 15.50 12.92
N GLY A 350 -9.66 14.65 13.87
CA GLY A 350 -9.87 14.91 15.28
C GLY A 350 -9.61 13.70 16.15
N ILE A 351 -9.98 13.81 17.42
CA ILE A 351 -9.86 12.75 18.42
C ILE A 351 -11.26 12.22 18.73
N GLY A 352 -11.51 10.96 18.38
CA GLY A 352 -12.70 10.23 18.83
C GLY A 352 -12.30 9.23 19.91
N ALA A 353 -13.11 9.09 20.96
CA ALA A 353 -12.86 8.16 22.05
C ALA A 353 -14.15 7.52 22.56
N LEU A 354 -14.17 6.19 22.60
CA LEU A 354 -15.13 5.39 23.35
C LEU A 354 -14.36 4.64 24.45
N VAL A 355 -14.80 4.78 25.70
CA VAL A 355 -14.29 3.98 26.81
C VAL A 355 -15.44 3.18 27.38
N ASP A 356 -15.33 1.86 27.32
CA ASP A 356 -16.18 0.94 28.07
C ASP A 356 -15.41 0.51 29.31
N TRP A 357 -15.90 0.93 30.48
CA TRP A 357 -15.30 0.62 31.77
C TRP A 357 -16.01 -0.55 32.47
N GLY A 358 -17.00 -1.17 31.81
CA GLY A 358 -17.72 -2.32 32.32
C GLY A 358 -16.86 -3.57 32.49
N GLU A 359 -17.49 -4.60 33.05
CA GLU A 359 -17.00 -6.00 33.01
C GLU A 359 -18.10 -6.87 32.38
N GLY A 360 -18.99 -6.25 31.59
CA GLY A 360 -20.15 -6.88 31.01
C GLY A 360 -19.82 -7.62 29.73
N SER A 361 -20.81 -7.96 28.91
CA SER A 361 -20.52 -8.60 27.62
C SER A 361 -21.25 -7.85 26.52
N ASP A 362 -20.45 -7.08 25.79
CA ASP A 362 -20.85 -5.98 24.95
C ASP A 362 -20.82 -6.36 23.48
N ARG A 363 -21.60 -5.60 22.70
CA ARG A 363 -21.79 -5.85 21.27
C ARG A 363 -21.50 -4.60 20.48
N TYR A 364 -20.34 -4.58 19.83
CA TYR A 364 -19.91 -3.53 18.93
C TYR A 364 -20.21 -3.91 17.47
N ALA A 365 -21.15 -3.22 16.84
CA ALA A 365 -21.52 -3.43 15.44
C ALA A 365 -21.64 -2.10 14.69
N ALA A 366 -20.72 -1.86 13.75
CA ALA A 366 -20.72 -0.66 12.92
C ALA A 366 -20.21 -0.92 11.49
N GLY A 367 -20.44 0.04 10.60
CA GLY A 367 -19.85 0.04 9.26
C GLY A 367 -18.36 0.37 9.27
N ALA A 368 -17.86 0.92 8.17
CA ALA A 368 -16.46 1.30 8.07
C ALA A 368 -16.11 2.50 8.96
N GLN A 369 -14.83 2.68 9.25
CA GLN A 369 -14.31 3.79 10.05
C GLN A 369 -14.94 3.82 11.44
N SER A 370 -14.82 2.71 12.13
CA SER A 370 -15.42 2.48 13.43
C SER A 370 -14.45 1.78 14.38
N GLN A 371 -14.84 1.61 15.65
CA GLN A 371 -14.11 0.78 16.61
C GLN A 371 -12.66 1.24 16.76
N GLY A 372 -12.49 2.52 17.12
CA GLY A 372 -11.17 3.14 17.32
C GLY A 372 -10.40 3.43 16.04
N ALA A 373 -11.03 3.43 14.85
CA ALA A 373 -10.34 3.79 13.61
C ALA A 373 -9.96 5.29 13.54
N GLY A 374 -8.74 5.57 13.07
CA GLY A 374 -8.22 6.93 12.86
C GLY A 374 -7.95 7.25 11.41
N PHE A 375 -8.61 8.28 10.88
CA PHE A 375 -8.37 8.79 9.54
C PHE A 375 -8.07 10.29 9.63
N MET A 376 -6.83 10.68 9.32
CA MET A 376 -6.34 12.05 9.54
C MET A 376 -6.47 12.56 11.00
N GLY A 377 -6.63 11.63 11.95
CA GLY A 377 -6.97 11.91 13.33
C GLY A 377 -6.53 10.76 14.23
N CYS A 378 -7.06 10.74 15.45
CA CYS A 378 -6.84 9.67 16.43
C CYS A 378 -8.18 9.05 16.80
N GLY A 379 -8.38 7.77 16.48
CA GLY A 379 -9.50 6.97 17.00
C GLY A 379 -9.04 6.14 18.20
N ILE A 380 -9.88 6.04 19.22
CA ILE A 380 -9.62 5.28 20.43
C ILE A 380 -10.89 4.51 20.81
N LEU A 381 -10.80 3.19 20.88
CA LEU A 381 -11.73 2.35 21.61
C LEU A 381 -10.94 1.67 22.72
N TRP A 382 -11.38 1.85 23.96
CA TRP A 382 -10.80 1.21 25.13
C TRP A 382 -11.89 0.43 25.83
N ASP A 383 -11.80 -0.89 25.73
CA ASP A 383 -12.63 -1.83 26.47
C ASP A 383 -11.83 -2.39 27.65
N ARG A 384 -12.44 -2.37 28.84
CA ARG A 384 -11.81 -2.82 30.08
C ARG A 384 -11.94 -4.33 30.29
N GLY A 385 -13.00 -4.96 29.82
CA GLY A 385 -13.36 -6.27 30.31
C GLY A 385 -14.68 -6.77 29.80
N GLY A 386 -14.71 -8.03 29.38
CA GLY A 386 -15.97 -8.65 29.04
C GLY A 386 -15.84 -9.98 28.33
N ASN A 387 -16.89 -10.38 27.60
CA ASN A 387 -16.74 -11.38 26.55
C ASN A 387 -17.49 -10.82 25.34
N ASP A 388 -16.78 -10.00 24.60
CA ASP A 388 -17.32 -8.99 23.73
C ASP A 388 -17.34 -9.45 22.28
N SER A 389 -18.14 -8.77 21.49
CA SER A 389 -18.20 -9.05 20.06
C SER A 389 -18.03 -7.78 19.23
N TYR A 390 -16.96 -7.77 18.44
CA TYR A 390 -16.63 -6.68 17.54
C TYR A 390 -16.93 -7.07 16.09
N ARG A 391 -17.85 -6.37 15.44
CA ARG A 391 -18.22 -6.62 14.04
C ARG A 391 -18.15 -5.35 13.20
N SER A 392 -17.44 -5.42 12.09
CA SER A 392 -17.33 -4.32 11.14
C SER A 392 -17.25 -4.76 9.68
N THR A 393 -17.51 -3.83 8.75
CA THR A 393 -17.33 -4.09 7.31
C THR A 393 -15.86 -3.94 6.89
N GLY A 394 -15.18 -2.87 7.31
CA GLY A 394 -13.73 -2.71 7.14
C GLY A 394 -13.21 -1.32 7.51
N PHE A 395 -11.89 -1.10 7.51
CA PHE A 395 -11.29 0.12 8.09
C PHE A 395 -11.78 0.39 9.52
N ALA A 396 -11.58 -0.58 10.41
CA ALA A 396 -12.12 -0.58 11.77
C ALA A 396 -11.17 -1.30 12.74
N GLN A 397 -11.54 -1.39 14.02
CA GLN A 397 -10.80 -2.18 15.02
C GLN A 397 -9.33 -1.72 15.09
N GLY A 398 -9.14 -0.44 15.40
CA GLY A 398 -7.82 0.19 15.47
C GLY A 398 -7.16 0.44 14.12
N ALA A 399 -7.90 0.57 13.02
CA ALA A 399 -7.31 0.89 11.72
C ALA A 399 -6.83 2.35 11.59
N GLY A 400 -5.69 2.60 10.94
CA GLY A 400 -5.09 3.95 10.82
C GLY A 400 -4.69 4.35 9.40
N ALA A 401 -4.97 5.60 8.99
CA ALA A 401 -4.46 6.20 7.74
C ALA A 401 -4.27 7.71 7.93
N PHE A 402 -3.07 8.21 7.61
CA PHE A 402 -2.66 9.58 7.96
C PHE A 402 -2.96 9.92 9.43
N GLY A 403 -2.90 8.95 10.34
CA GLY A 403 -3.48 9.06 11.66
C GLY A 403 -3.26 7.80 12.46
N LEU A 404 -3.81 7.78 13.67
CA LEU A 404 -3.70 6.66 14.60
C LEU A 404 -5.08 6.03 14.83
N GLY A 405 -5.20 4.74 14.54
CA GLY A 405 -6.29 3.94 15.08
C GLY A 405 -5.80 3.11 16.27
N LEU A 406 -6.58 3.08 17.34
CA LEU A 406 -6.26 2.33 18.56
C LEU A 406 -7.50 1.61 19.08
N LEU A 407 -7.42 0.30 19.17
CA LEU A 407 -8.33 -0.53 19.95
C LEU A 407 -7.51 -1.20 21.06
N ILE A 408 -7.93 -1.01 22.31
CA ILE A 408 -7.36 -1.63 23.50
C ILE A 408 -8.45 -2.50 24.10
N ASP A 409 -8.19 -3.80 24.18
CA ASP A 409 -8.99 -4.76 24.91
C ASP A 409 -8.16 -5.25 26.11
N GLU A 410 -8.59 -4.95 27.34
CA GLU A 410 -7.81 -5.29 28.54
C GLU A 410 -8.00 -6.74 29.00
N SER A 411 -9.18 -7.32 28.80
CA SER A 411 -9.46 -8.71 29.19
C SER A 411 -10.77 -9.24 28.59
N GLY A 412 -10.80 -10.50 28.19
CA GLY A 412 -12.07 -11.12 27.84
C GLY A 412 -11.92 -12.49 27.20
N ASN A 413 -12.96 -13.00 26.58
CA ASN A 413 -12.80 -14.03 25.55
C ASN A 413 -13.69 -13.61 24.38
N ASP A 414 -13.10 -12.85 23.49
CA ASP A 414 -13.78 -11.95 22.59
C ASP A 414 -13.80 -12.50 21.19
N VAL A 415 -14.74 -11.99 20.41
CA VAL A 415 -14.89 -12.35 19.01
C VAL A 415 -14.84 -11.10 18.15
N ALA A 416 -13.69 -10.88 17.52
CA ALA A 416 -13.49 -9.82 16.55
C ALA A 416 -13.65 -10.34 15.11
N ALA A 417 -14.54 -9.72 14.34
CA ALA A 417 -14.80 -10.08 12.95
C ALA A 417 -14.90 -8.86 12.03
N ALA A 418 -14.18 -8.90 10.91
CA ALA A 418 -14.24 -7.85 9.87
C ALA A 418 -14.06 -8.42 8.47
N SER A 419 -14.61 -7.75 7.44
CA SER A 419 -14.42 -8.23 6.05
C SER A 419 -13.04 -7.88 5.49
N GLY A 420 -12.34 -6.88 6.03
CA GLY A 420 -10.98 -6.52 5.64
C GLY A 420 -10.54 -5.19 6.26
N ARG A 421 -9.27 -4.79 6.11
CA ARG A 421 -8.76 -3.47 6.56
C ARG A 421 -9.01 -3.19 8.03
N ALA A 422 -8.89 -4.17 8.91
CA ALA A 422 -9.23 -4.01 10.32
C ALA A 422 -8.21 -4.71 11.22
N GLN A 423 -8.40 -4.65 12.54
CA GLN A 423 -7.59 -5.36 13.52
C GLN A 423 -6.14 -4.88 13.46
N GLY A 424 -5.93 -3.58 13.70
CA GLY A 424 -4.61 -2.97 13.62
C GLY A 424 -4.08 -2.77 12.19
N PHE A 425 -4.97 -2.61 11.21
CA PHE A 425 -4.58 -2.30 9.83
C PHE A 425 -4.02 -0.88 9.71
N ALA A 426 -2.98 -0.68 8.91
CA ALA A 426 -2.48 0.65 8.59
C ALA A 426 -2.34 0.91 7.10
N SER A 427 -2.74 2.10 6.68
CA SER A 427 -2.46 2.64 5.35
C SER A 427 -1.48 3.81 5.42
N THR A 428 -1.22 4.46 4.28
CA THR A 428 -0.34 5.61 4.07
C THR A 428 -0.21 6.52 5.30
N ALA A 429 1.03 6.64 5.82
CA ALA A 429 1.40 7.47 6.98
C ALA A 429 0.57 7.21 8.27
N GLY A 430 -0.17 6.11 8.32
CA GLY A 430 -0.98 5.70 9.47
C GLY A 430 -0.24 4.75 10.39
N LEU A 431 -0.70 4.71 11.64
CA LEU A 431 -0.45 3.64 12.58
C LEU A 431 -1.81 3.04 12.94
N GLY A 432 -1.95 1.74 12.71
CA GLY A 432 -3.11 0.99 13.20
C GLY A 432 -2.65 0.04 14.29
N ALA A 433 -3.33 0.04 15.43
CA ALA A 433 -3.01 -0.81 16.57
C ALA A 433 -4.27 -1.46 17.15
N TYR A 434 -4.28 -2.78 17.19
CA TYR A 434 -5.16 -3.56 18.06
C TYR A 434 -4.26 -4.19 19.13
N LEU A 435 -4.48 -3.78 20.37
CA LEU A 435 -3.79 -4.29 21.56
C LEU A 435 -4.76 -5.16 22.34
N ASP A 436 -4.50 -6.46 22.35
CA ASP A 436 -5.18 -7.42 23.18
C ASP A 436 -4.28 -7.77 24.36
N LEU A 437 -4.76 -7.61 25.58
CA LEU A 437 -3.92 -7.72 26.76
C LEU A 437 -4.15 -9.00 27.55
N ALA A 438 -5.29 -9.67 27.37
CA ALA A 438 -5.62 -10.94 28.02
C ALA A 438 -6.88 -11.56 27.43
N GLY A 439 -6.85 -12.85 27.15
CA GLY A 439 -8.10 -13.54 26.83
C GLY A 439 -7.89 -14.89 26.23
N ASN A 440 -8.92 -15.43 25.58
CA ASN A 440 -8.75 -16.51 24.59
C ASN A 440 -9.67 -16.16 23.43
N ASP A 441 -9.10 -15.46 22.46
CA ASP A 441 -9.84 -14.62 21.54
C ASP A 441 -9.95 -15.24 20.16
N GLN A 442 -10.99 -14.83 19.44
CA GLN A 442 -11.24 -15.29 18.08
C GLN A 442 -11.24 -14.11 17.12
N ARG A 443 -10.17 -14.00 16.33
CA ARG A 443 -9.99 -12.91 15.36
C ARG A 443 -10.20 -13.44 13.95
N ASN A 444 -11.32 -13.05 13.34
CA ASN A 444 -11.75 -13.48 12.02
C ASN A 444 -11.68 -12.33 11.01
N LEU A 445 -10.79 -12.44 10.03
CA LEU A 445 -10.61 -11.44 8.98
C LEU A 445 -10.85 -12.03 7.59
N GLY A 446 -11.67 -11.35 6.80
CA GLY A 446 -11.89 -11.69 5.41
C GLY A 446 -12.95 -12.77 5.18
N VAL A 447 -13.37 -12.87 3.93
CA VAL A 447 -14.40 -13.78 3.45
C VAL A 447 -13.74 -14.84 2.56
N PRO A 448 -13.86 -16.13 2.90
CA PRO A 448 -13.34 -17.22 2.08
C PRO A 448 -13.79 -17.12 0.61
N GLY A 449 -12.84 -17.27 -0.31
CA GLY A 449 -13.05 -17.18 -1.76
C GLY A 449 -13.07 -15.75 -2.32
N ALA A 450 -12.96 -14.71 -1.49
CA ALA A 450 -12.84 -13.34 -1.98
C ALA A 450 -11.49 -13.12 -2.70
N PRO A 451 -11.41 -12.27 -3.74
CA PRO A 451 -10.16 -11.96 -4.41
C PRO A 451 -9.16 -11.33 -3.44
N PRO A 452 -7.88 -11.76 -3.35
CA PRO A 452 -6.95 -11.46 -2.26
C PRO A 452 -6.62 -9.98 -1.96
N PHE A 453 -6.97 -9.08 -2.87
CA PHE A 453 -6.79 -7.62 -2.71
C PHE A 453 -8.14 -6.88 -2.74
N GLY A 454 -9.24 -7.63 -2.77
CA GLY A 454 -10.61 -7.13 -2.80
C GLY A 454 -11.08 -6.71 -1.41
N ILE A 455 -12.22 -6.01 -1.40
CA ILE A 455 -12.82 -5.39 -0.23
C ILE A 455 -13.00 -6.36 0.95
N ALA A 456 -13.35 -7.62 0.63
CA ALA A 456 -13.73 -8.64 1.60
C ALA A 456 -12.65 -9.73 1.78
N SER A 457 -11.39 -9.45 1.46
CA SER A 457 -10.38 -10.51 1.35
C SER A 457 -9.27 -10.48 2.39
N GLY A 458 -9.02 -9.35 3.06
CA GLY A 458 -7.82 -9.22 3.88
C GLY A 458 -7.37 -7.81 4.22
N GLY A 459 -6.10 -7.67 4.56
CA GLY A 459 -5.45 -6.42 4.95
C GLY A 459 -5.73 -6.09 6.41
N GLY A 460 -5.36 -6.93 7.36
CA GLY A 460 -5.65 -6.67 8.78
C GLY A 460 -4.82 -7.54 9.69
N GLN A 461 -5.17 -7.65 10.97
CA GLN A 461 -4.38 -8.38 11.97
C GLN A 461 -2.92 -7.91 11.94
N GLY A 462 -2.74 -6.60 12.08
CA GLY A 462 -1.45 -5.94 12.04
C GLY A 462 -0.88 -5.71 10.65
N ALA A 463 -1.68 -5.78 9.58
CA ALA A 463 -1.15 -5.56 8.23
C ALA A 463 -0.94 -4.07 7.87
N GLY A 464 0.16 -3.78 7.17
CA GLY A 464 0.47 -2.44 6.64
C GLY A 464 0.40 -2.38 5.12
N TRP A 465 -0.25 -1.37 4.56
CA TRP A 465 -0.42 -1.16 3.12
C TRP A 465 0.03 0.23 2.68
N GLY A 466 0.84 0.31 1.64
CA GLY A 466 1.13 1.56 0.93
C GLY A 466 0.22 1.78 -0.26
N THR A 467 0.65 2.68 -1.12
CA THR A 467 -0.13 3.10 -2.28
C THR A 467 0.71 2.98 -3.54
N ARG A 468 0.41 1.95 -4.35
CA ARG A 468 1.11 1.64 -5.60
C ARG A 468 0.21 1.91 -6.82
N PRO A 469 0.53 2.88 -7.68
CA PRO A 469 -0.30 3.17 -8.84
C PRO A 469 -0.06 2.18 -9.99
N PHE A 470 -1.06 2.07 -10.88
CA PHE A 470 -0.99 1.27 -12.09
C PHE A 470 -1.56 2.03 -13.29
N PRO A 471 -0.80 2.25 -14.38
CA PRO A 471 0.55 1.74 -14.66
C PRO A 471 1.65 2.47 -13.86
N TRP A 472 2.74 1.74 -13.59
CA TRP A 472 3.85 2.13 -12.71
C TRP A 472 4.66 3.37 -13.14
N ASN A 473 4.42 3.88 -14.34
CA ASN A 473 5.13 5.02 -14.89
C ASN A 473 4.17 6.20 -15.00
N LEU A 474 4.53 7.31 -14.32
CA LEU A 474 3.86 8.62 -14.32
C LEU A 474 2.83 8.90 -13.21
N ASP A 475 2.57 7.94 -12.31
CA ASP A 475 1.60 8.12 -11.22
C ASP A 475 2.26 8.19 -9.83
N LEU A 476 1.56 8.81 -8.88
CA LEU A 476 2.02 9.06 -7.52
C LEU A 476 2.07 7.77 -6.67
N SER A 477 3.21 7.49 -6.04
CA SER A 477 3.37 6.37 -5.11
C SER A 477 3.59 6.89 -3.69
N LEU A 478 2.99 6.26 -2.68
CA LEU A 478 3.14 6.67 -1.28
C LEU A 478 3.57 5.47 -0.42
N HIS A 479 4.51 5.71 0.50
CA HIS A 479 4.77 4.78 1.60
C HIS A 479 3.47 4.50 2.35
N GLY A 480 3.31 3.26 2.81
CA GLY A 480 2.23 2.86 3.67
C GLY A 480 2.38 3.30 5.11
N GLY A 481 1.68 2.57 5.97
CA GLY A 481 1.74 2.72 7.41
C GLY A 481 2.39 1.53 8.09
N THR A 482 2.36 1.58 9.42
CA THR A 482 2.75 0.47 10.30
C THR A 482 1.48 -0.12 10.90
N GLY A 483 1.13 -1.34 10.51
CA GLY A 483 0.05 -2.10 11.15
C GLY A 483 0.61 -2.89 12.32
N LEU A 484 -0.16 -2.99 13.41
CA LEU A 484 0.19 -3.74 14.60
C LEU A 484 -1.04 -4.48 15.16
N LEU A 485 -0.92 -5.79 15.28
CA LEU A 485 -1.70 -6.59 16.22
C LEU A 485 -0.72 -7.05 17.30
N TYR A 486 -0.98 -6.67 18.54
CA TYR A 486 -0.21 -7.11 19.70
C TYR A 486 -1.16 -7.89 20.59
N ASP A 487 -0.84 -9.16 20.84
CA ASP A 487 -1.48 -9.97 21.86
C ASP A 487 -0.47 -10.24 22.96
N ARG A 488 -0.83 -9.92 24.20
CA ARG A 488 0.01 -10.11 25.38
C ARG A 488 -0.12 -11.51 25.97
N GLN A 489 -1.32 -12.10 25.95
CA GLN A 489 -1.55 -13.42 26.53
C GLN A 489 -2.91 -14.00 26.13
N GLY A 490 -2.92 -15.28 25.81
CA GLY A 490 -4.15 -16.03 25.60
C GLY A 490 -3.91 -17.29 24.80
N ASP A 491 -4.88 -18.22 24.76
CA ASP A 491 -4.87 -19.28 23.74
C ASP A 491 -5.81 -18.85 22.60
N ASP A 492 -5.29 -18.17 21.59
CA ASP A 492 -6.06 -17.47 20.58
C ASP A 492 -6.26 -18.24 19.27
N ARG A 493 -7.29 -17.82 18.54
CA ARG A 493 -7.59 -18.31 17.19
C ARG A 493 -7.66 -17.17 16.20
N ASN A 494 -6.64 -17.11 15.37
CA ASN A 494 -6.44 -16.10 14.35
C ASN A 494 -6.75 -16.71 12.97
N PHE A 495 -7.86 -16.27 12.36
CA PHE A 495 -8.20 -16.61 10.98
C PHE A 495 -8.06 -15.37 10.07
N ALA A 496 -7.31 -15.49 8.98
CA ALA A 496 -7.25 -14.48 7.92
C ALA A 496 -7.38 -15.10 6.52
N TRP A 497 -8.34 -14.66 5.72
CA TRP A 497 -8.44 -15.17 4.35
C TRP A 497 -7.21 -14.82 3.50
N SER A 498 -6.78 -13.56 3.53
CA SER A 498 -5.52 -13.14 2.92
C SER A 498 -4.95 -11.88 3.57
N MET A 499 -3.67 -11.58 3.33
CA MET A 499 -3.05 -10.31 3.75
C MET A 499 -3.31 -9.99 5.24
N GLY A 500 -3.14 -10.98 6.11
CA GLY A 500 -3.36 -10.88 7.55
C GLY A 500 -2.14 -11.29 8.37
N GLN A 501 -2.24 -11.28 9.69
CA GLN A 501 -1.25 -11.85 10.62
C GLN A 501 0.15 -11.28 10.38
N GLY A 502 0.27 -9.95 10.48
CA GLY A 502 1.53 -9.23 10.34
C GLY A 502 2.01 -9.06 8.89
N SER A 503 1.17 -9.35 7.89
CA SER A 503 1.56 -9.20 6.48
C SER A 503 1.74 -7.74 6.03
N SER A 504 2.45 -7.50 4.92
CA SER A 504 2.57 -6.14 4.40
C SER A 504 2.61 -6.05 2.87
N TRP A 505 2.15 -4.90 2.39
CA TRP A 505 2.05 -4.58 0.97
C TRP A 505 2.57 -3.19 0.67
N PHE A 506 3.53 -3.10 -0.24
CA PHE A 506 4.08 -1.86 -0.79
C PHE A 506 4.56 -0.82 0.23
N LEU A 507 5.88 -0.71 0.43
CA LEU A 507 6.51 0.35 1.25
C LEU A 507 5.83 0.56 2.60
N SER A 508 5.53 -0.53 3.30
CA SER A 508 4.77 -0.57 4.55
C SER A 508 5.37 -1.57 5.53
N LEU A 509 4.91 -1.53 6.78
CA LEU A 509 5.25 -2.50 7.81
C LEU A 509 4.01 -3.20 8.36
N GLY A 510 4.07 -4.52 8.44
CA GLY A 510 3.09 -5.34 9.15
C GLY A 510 3.74 -6.04 10.34
N LEU A 511 3.10 -5.95 11.51
CA LEU A 511 3.57 -6.51 12.77
C LEU A 511 2.44 -7.32 13.42
N HIS A 512 2.68 -8.61 13.66
CA HIS A 512 1.89 -9.42 14.59
C HIS A 512 2.83 -9.84 15.71
N LEU A 513 2.61 -9.33 16.91
CA LEU A 513 3.47 -9.55 18.07
C LEU A 513 2.66 -10.29 19.12
N ASP A 514 2.78 -11.61 19.11
CA ASP A 514 2.25 -12.49 20.15
C ASP A 514 3.34 -12.72 21.22
N ARG A 515 2.95 -12.86 22.48
CA ARG A 515 3.89 -12.93 23.61
C ARG A 515 3.86 -14.24 24.35
N GLN A 516 2.69 -14.87 24.49
CA GLN A 516 2.54 -16.15 25.17
C GLN A 516 1.16 -16.74 24.87
N GLY A 517 1.10 -18.05 24.70
CA GLY A 517 -0.18 -18.69 24.44
C GLY A 517 -0.05 -20.11 23.95
N ASN A 518 -1.12 -20.66 23.40
CA ASN A 518 -1.08 -21.83 22.52
C ASN A 518 -2.01 -21.53 21.34
N ASP A 519 -1.45 -20.89 20.34
CA ASP A 519 -2.17 -20.10 19.35
C ASP A 519 -2.40 -20.86 18.05
N GLN A 520 -3.49 -20.49 17.38
CA GLN A 520 -3.85 -21.05 16.09
C GLN A 520 -3.89 -19.96 15.03
N TYR A 521 -2.94 -20.03 14.10
CA TYR A 521 -2.85 -19.13 12.95
C TYR A 521 -3.31 -19.85 11.69
N ILE A 522 -4.51 -19.54 11.21
CA ILE A 522 -5.07 -20.11 9.98
C ILE A 522 -5.15 -19.02 8.93
N CYS A 523 -4.49 -19.22 7.79
CA CYS A 523 -4.54 -18.29 6.67
C CYS A 523 -4.82 -18.94 5.31
N GLY A 524 -5.54 -18.23 4.44
CA GLY A 524 -5.59 -18.58 3.03
C GLY A 524 -4.25 -18.31 2.34
N ARG A 525 -3.87 -17.03 2.18
CA ARG A 525 -2.62 -16.64 1.50
C ARG A 525 -2.03 -15.30 1.92
N SER A 526 -0.72 -15.11 1.73
CA SER A 526 -0.05 -13.82 1.99
C SER A 526 -0.21 -13.38 3.47
N CYS A 527 0.08 -14.25 4.43
CA CYS A 527 -0.03 -13.95 5.88
C CYS A 527 1.18 -14.46 6.68
N GLN A 528 1.13 -14.35 8.02
CA GLN A 528 2.10 -14.95 8.93
C GLN A 528 3.49 -14.39 8.66
N GLY A 529 3.59 -13.05 8.75
CA GLY A 529 4.82 -12.32 8.48
C GLY A 529 5.24 -12.29 7.00
N ALA A 530 4.29 -12.41 6.07
CA ALA A 530 4.57 -12.36 4.63
C ALA A 530 4.56 -10.92 4.07
N ALA A 531 5.49 -10.60 3.17
CA ALA A 531 5.62 -9.25 2.61
C ALA A 531 5.74 -9.20 1.09
N GLU A 532 5.09 -8.21 0.47
CA GLU A 532 5.04 -8.05 -0.99
C GLU A 532 5.38 -6.60 -1.42
N HIS A 533 6.25 -6.46 -2.43
CA HIS A 533 6.58 -5.20 -3.11
C HIS A 533 7.29 -4.13 -2.27
N LEU A 534 8.53 -4.36 -1.82
CA LEU A 534 9.29 -3.42 -0.99
C LEU A 534 8.61 -3.17 0.37
N ALA A 535 8.07 -4.21 1.00
CA ALA A 535 7.43 -4.11 2.31
C ALA A 535 8.18 -4.98 3.34
N GLY A 536 8.04 -4.66 4.63
CA GLY A 536 8.57 -5.46 5.73
C GLY A 536 7.43 -6.07 6.54
N ALA A 537 7.52 -7.35 6.89
CA ALA A 537 6.50 -8.05 7.67
C ALA A 537 7.17 -8.94 8.71
N ILE A 538 6.61 -8.99 9.91
CA ILE A 538 6.98 -9.96 10.93
C ILE A 538 5.74 -10.49 11.65
N LEU A 539 5.70 -11.82 11.81
CA LEU A 539 4.99 -12.47 12.89
C LEU A 539 6.05 -12.90 13.89
N LEU A 540 5.96 -12.38 15.11
CA LEU A 540 6.77 -12.76 16.25
C LEU A 540 5.85 -13.47 17.23
N ASP A 541 6.11 -14.74 17.48
CA ASP A 541 5.48 -15.49 18.56
C ASP A 541 6.46 -15.58 19.74
N GLY A 542 5.98 -15.33 20.96
CA GLY A 542 6.79 -15.33 22.18
C GLY A 542 6.89 -16.71 22.85
N GLY A 543 6.09 -17.68 22.36
CA GLY A 543 6.17 -19.09 22.65
C GLY A 543 4.85 -19.70 23.08
N GLY A 544 4.73 -20.99 22.86
CA GLY A 544 3.49 -21.71 23.04
C GLY A 544 3.57 -23.07 22.37
N GLN A 545 2.53 -23.90 22.46
CA GLN A 545 2.39 -25.04 21.52
C GLN A 545 1.45 -24.61 20.40
N ASP A 546 2.03 -24.03 19.38
CA ASP A 546 1.36 -23.22 18.38
C ASP A 546 1.13 -23.99 17.07
N ARG A 547 0.16 -23.49 16.30
CA ARG A 547 -0.26 -24.12 15.05
C ARG A 547 -0.41 -23.09 13.94
N TYR A 548 0.49 -23.17 12.97
CA TYR A 548 0.53 -22.33 11.79
C TYR A 548 0.04 -23.09 10.55
N GLU A 549 -1.16 -22.76 10.08
CA GLU A 549 -1.76 -23.32 8.86
C GLU A 549 -1.91 -22.25 7.76
N SER A 550 -1.42 -22.52 6.56
CA SER A 550 -1.57 -21.62 5.41
C SER A 550 -1.67 -22.36 4.08
N SER A 551 -2.12 -21.69 3.00
CA SER A 551 -2.13 -22.31 1.65
C SER A 551 -1.00 -21.84 0.71
N GLN A 552 -0.59 -20.57 0.78
CA GLN A 552 0.43 -19.98 -0.11
C GLN A 552 0.98 -18.64 0.43
N LEU A 553 2.25 -18.33 0.13
CA LEU A 553 2.96 -17.09 0.48
C LEU A 553 2.77 -16.76 1.96
N ALA A 554 3.21 -17.63 2.84
CA ALA A 554 3.04 -17.42 4.28
C ALA A 554 4.26 -17.91 5.06
N GLN A 555 4.26 -17.67 6.37
CA GLN A 555 5.28 -18.14 7.30
C GLN A 555 6.66 -17.60 6.91
N GLY A 556 6.75 -16.26 6.94
CA GLY A 556 7.95 -15.53 6.56
C GLY A 556 8.25 -15.54 5.06
N ALA A 557 7.23 -15.54 4.21
CA ALA A 557 7.40 -15.49 2.76
C ALA A 557 7.61 -14.05 2.25
N ALA A 558 8.41 -13.86 1.19
CA ALA A 558 8.65 -12.53 0.64
C ALA A 558 8.75 -12.46 -0.89
N ASP A 559 8.24 -11.36 -1.43
CA ASP A 559 8.24 -11.03 -2.87
C ASP A 559 8.83 -9.64 -3.16
N ASP A 560 9.48 -9.48 -4.30
CA ASP A 560 9.84 -8.17 -4.89
C ASP A 560 10.52 -7.21 -3.90
N ARG A 561 11.75 -7.55 -3.49
CA ARG A 561 12.61 -6.76 -2.59
C ARG A 561 12.06 -6.58 -1.17
N SER A 562 11.01 -7.30 -0.81
CA SER A 562 10.44 -7.30 0.54
C SER A 562 11.24 -8.13 1.54
N LEU A 563 10.92 -7.95 2.81
CA LEU A 563 11.36 -8.72 3.95
C LEU A 563 10.14 -9.38 4.63
N GLY A 564 10.07 -10.70 4.61
CA GLY A 564 9.09 -11.47 5.37
C GLY A 564 9.78 -12.31 6.45
N VAL A 565 9.26 -12.26 7.68
CA VAL A 565 9.82 -12.98 8.83
C VAL A 565 8.70 -13.64 9.61
N LEU A 566 8.84 -14.93 9.90
CA LEU A 566 8.20 -15.58 11.03
C LEU A 566 9.31 -15.93 12.02
N TRP A 567 9.18 -15.50 13.27
CA TRP A 567 10.06 -15.90 14.35
C TRP A 567 9.23 -16.42 15.50
N ASP A 568 9.27 -17.73 15.70
CA ASP A 568 8.70 -18.42 16.84
C ASP A 568 9.76 -18.56 17.93
N GLN A 569 9.50 -17.96 19.09
CA GLN A 569 10.39 -18.00 20.24
C GLN A 569 9.89 -19.05 21.21
N GLY A 570 10.70 -20.03 21.59
CA GLY A 570 10.20 -21.07 22.46
C GLY A 570 11.09 -22.28 22.48
N LEU A 571 10.68 -23.27 23.26
CA LEU A 571 11.23 -24.63 23.25
C LEU A 571 10.07 -25.65 23.27
N ALA A 572 8.89 -25.21 22.86
CA ALA A 572 7.66 -26.00 22.88
C ALA A 572 7.52 -26.73 21.54
N ASN A 573 6.45 -27.51 21.36
CA ASN A 573 6.34 -28.37 20.18
C ASN A 573 5.27 -27.83 19.24
N ASP A 574 5.72 -27.33 18.10
CA ASP A 574 4.94 -26.51 17.19
C ASP A 574 4.59 -27.24 15.89
N GLN A 575 3.55 -26.74 15.24
CA GLN A 575 3.02 -27.33 14.01
C GLN A 575 2.94 -26.31 12.89
N TYR A 576 3.77 -26.52 11.87
CA TYR A 576 3.78 -25.71 10.67
C TYR A 576 3.24 -26.50 9.49
N ARG A 577 2.25 -25.93 8.80
CA ARG A 577 1.60 -26.56 7.65
C ARG A 577 1.31 -25.58 6.52
N VAL A 578 1.84 -25.88 5.33
CA VAL A 578 1.53 -25.17 4.08
C VAL A 578 0.80 -26.13 3.13
N ALA A 579 -0.53 -26.12 3.19
CA ALA A 579 -1.42 -27.04 2.46
C ALA A 579 -2.79 -26.42 2.13
N LEU A 580 -3.53 -27.05 1.20
CA LEU A 580 -4.83 -26.60 0.71
C LEU A 580 -5.89 -26.40 1.81
N HIS A 581 -6.48 -25.20 1.88
CA HIS A 581 -7.70 -24.94 2.66
C HIS A 581 -8.99 -24.99 1.81
N SER A 582 -8.93 -24.85 0.48
CA SER A 582 -10.10 -24.95 -0.42
C SER A 582 -9.72 -25.27 -1.87
N ARG A 583 -10.70 -25.61 -2.75
CA ARG A 583 -10.54 -26.13 -4.14
C ARG A 583 -9.96 -25.12 -5.17
N GLU A 584 -8.93 -24.37 -4.82
CA GLU A 584 -8.21 -23.50 -5.74
C GLU A 584 -7.16 -24.27 -6.56
N ALA A 585 -6.78 -23.71 -7.71
CA ALA A 585 -6.01 -24.40 -8.73
C ALA A 585 -4.67 -24.95 -8.18
N ALA A 586 -4.46 -26.25 -8.32
CA ALA A 586 -3.32 -26.95 -7.74
C ALA A 586 -1.93 -26.45 -8.17
N ALA A 587 -1.86 -25.58 -9.18
CA ALA A 587 -0.64 -25.01 -9.72
C ALA A 587 -0.05 -23.85 -8.90
N GLU A 588 -0.83 -23.20 -8.03
CA GLU A 588 -0.34 -22.08 -7.21
C GLU A 588 -0.10 -22.44 -5.73
N ILE A 589 -0.43 -23.67 -5.30
CA ILE A 589 -0.23 -24.15 -3.92
C ILE A 589 1.27 -24.29 -3.59
N GLY A 590 1.60 -24.16 -2.30
CA GLY A 590 2.97 -24.19 -1.79
C GLY A 590 3.57 -22.79 -1.78
N ARG A 591 4.82 -22.64 -1.33
CA ARG A 591 5.52 -21.36 -1.10
C ARG A 591 5.27 -20.77 0.28
N GLY A 592 5.91 -21.33 1.30
CA GLY A 592 5.92 -20.78 2.64
C GLY A 592 7.13 -21.29 3.42
N MET A 593 7.15 -21.13 4.74
CA MET A 593 8.24 -21.58 5.61
C MET A 593 9.61 -21.07 5.14
N GLY A 594 9.80 -19.76 5.20
CA GLY A 594 11.01 -19.13 4.70
C GLY A 594 11.13 -19.25 3.19
N TYR A 595 10.18 -18.66 2.47
CA TYR A 595 10.13 -18.67 0.99
C TYR A 595 10.40 -17.29 0.40
N ALA A 596 11.06 -17.20 -0.75
CA ALA A 596 11.18 -15.94 -1.46
C ALA A 596 11.11 -16.07 -3.00
N ARG A 597 10.48 -15.10 -3.68
CA ARG A 597 10.58 -14.97 -5.14
C ARG A 597 10.76 -13.52 -5.56
N GLN A 598 11.08 -13.37 -6.85
CA GLN A 598 11.33 -12.08 -7.49
C GLN A 598 12.57 -11.37 -6.90
N PRO A 599 13.07 -10.32 -7.55
CA PRO A 599 14.40 -9.84 -7.22
C PRO A 599 14.58 -9.40 -5.78
N ARG A 600 15.63 -9.91 -5.13
CA ARG A 600 16.19 -9.45 -3.85
C ARG A 600 15.24 -9.50 -2.64
N ALA A 601 14.13 -10.22 -2.74
CA ALA A 601 13.29 -10.51 -1.58
C ALA A 601 14.06 -11.34 -0.54
N LEU A 602 13.68 -11.23 0.73
CA LEU A 602 14.18 -12.04 1.83
C LEU A 602 13.03 -12.66 2.60
N GLY A 603 12.92 -13.99 2.56
CA GLY A 603 11.98 -14.73 3.41
C GLY A 603 12.72 -15.51 4.49
N LEU A 604 12.27 -15.40 5.74
CA LEU A 604 12.86 -16.06 6.90
C LEU A 604 11.77 -16.73 7.73
N LEU A 605 11.93 -18.02 8.01
CA LEU A 605 11.28 -18.67 9.16
C LEU A 605 12.38 -19.05 10.15
N VAL A 606 12.19 -18.68 11.41
CA VAL A 606 13.04 -19.08 12.53
C VAL A 606 12.16 -19.66 13.63
N ASP A 607 12.52 -20.85 14.08
CA ASP A 607 12.00 -21.53 15.26
C ASP A 607 13.15 -21.68 16.27
N ASP A 608 12.94 -21.26 17.52
CA ASP A 608 13.96 -21.30 18.58
C ASP A 608 14.20 -22.72 19.15
N GLY A 609 13.31 -23.67 18.85
CA GLY A 609 13.45 -25.11 19.06
C GLY A 609 12.18 -25.78 19.60
N GLY A 610 12.19 -27.11 19.66
CA GLY A 610 10.99 -27.89 19.95
C GLY A 610 11.16 -29.34 19.53
N ASP A 611 10.16 -30.22 19.68
CA ASP A 611 10.09 -31.42 18.84
C ASP A 611 8.97 -31.20 17.81
N ASP A 612 9.31 -30.54 16.71
CA ASP A 612 8.35 -29.85 15.85
C ASP A 612 7.88 -30.68 14.65
N ARG A 613 6.83 -30.17 14.01
CA ARG A 613 6.29 -30.76 12.79
C ARG A 613 6.14 -29.76 11.68
N TYR A 614 6.82 -30.04 10.57
CA TYR A 614 6.76 -29.25 9.35
C TYR A 614 6.15 -30.05 8.19
N ASP A 615 4.99 -29.63 7.71
CA ASP A 615 4.26 -30.23 6.59
C ASP A 615 4.11 -29.23 5.43
N SER A 616 4.84 -29.45 4.34
CA SER A 616 4.77 -28.62 3.14
C SER A 616 4.43 -29.44 1.91
N THR A 617 3.48 -28.96 1.11
CA THR A 617 3.13 -29.61 -0.15
C THR A 617 4.24 -29.49 -1.21
N ARG A 618 4.84 -28.30 -1.36
CA ARG A 618 5.98 -27.99 -2.24
C ARG A 618 6.53 -26.59 -1.97
N GLU A 619 7.78 -26.35 -2.38
CA GLU A 619 8.39 -25.01 -2.35
C GLU A 619 8.38 -24.39 -0.95
N GLY A 620 8.55 -25.21 0.10
CA GLY A 620 8.71 -24.75 1.49
C GLY A 620 10.10 -25.06 2.04
N LEU A 621 10.27 -24.90 3.37
CA LEU A 621 11.48 -25.29 4.10
C LEU A 621 12.76 -24.64 3.55
N GLY A 622 12.72 -23.32 3.36
CA GLY A 622 13.88 -22.55 2.89
C GLY A 622 14.03 -22.60 1.37
N HIS A 623 13.07 -22.00 0.64
CA HIS A 623 13.03 -22.07 -0.82
C HIS A 623 13.01 -20.69 -1.50
N ALA A 624 13.92 -20.46 -2.46
CA ALA A 624 13.93 -19.25 -3.28
C ALA A 624 13.75 -19.53 -4.77
N GLN A 625 12.90 -18.75 -5.45
CA GLN A 625 12.79 -18.78 -6.90
C GLN A 625 13.89 -17.90 -7.53
N ALA A 626 15.01 -18.53 -7.90
CA ALA A 626 16.14 -17.84 -8.51
C ALA A 626 15.74 -17.01 -9.74
N THR A 627 16.34 -15.83 -9.87
CA THR A 627 16.12 -14.95 -11.03
C THR A 627 17.12 -15.27 -12.13
N ARG A 628 16.81 -14.88 -13.38
CA ARG A 628 17.74 -15.05 -14.50
C ARG A 628 18.92 -14.08 -14.46
N ASP A 629 18.80 -13.00 -13.68
CA ASP A 629 19.77 -11.90 -13.65
C ASP A 629 20.75 -12.07 -12.47
N PRO A 630 22.06 -12.15 -12.72
CA PRO A 630 23.06 -12.28 -11.67
C PRO A 630 22.98 -11.13 -10.64
N GLY A 631 23.00 -11.45 -9.35
CA GLY A 631 22.92 -10.47 -8.25
C GLY A 631 21.52 -9.93 -7.94
N MET A 632 20.49 -10.45 -8.61
CA MET A 632 19.09 -10.11 -8.36
C MET A 632 18.32 -11.22 -7.66
N SER A 633 18.90 -12.41 -7.48
CA SER A 633 18.17 -13.54 -6.90
C SER A 633 17.67 -13.25 -5.48
N PRO A 634 16.44 -13.65 -5.14
CA PRO A 634 15.93 -13.61 -3.78
C PRO A 634 16.69 -14.57 -2.88
N THR A 635 16.65 -14.30 -1.58
CA THR A 635 17.22 -15.16 -0.54
C THR A 635 16.11 -15.69 0.35
N ALA A 636 16.19 -16.96 0.74
CA ALA A 636 15.19 -17.56 1.61
C ALA A 636 15.84 -18.51 2.62
N MET A 637 15.42 -18.46 3.88
CA MET A 637 15.94 -19.36 4.91
C MET A 637 14.83 -19.91 5.79
N PHE A 638 14.97 -21.20 6.08
CA PHE A 638 14.27 -21.90 7.15
C PHE A 638 15.31 -22.28 8.20
N ILE A 639 15.06 -21.96 9.46
CA ILE A 639 15.99 -22.20 10.56
C ILE A 639 15.20 -22.77 11.73
N ASP A 640 15.56 -23.98 12.12
CA ASP A 640 15.15 -24.63 13.37
C ASP A 640 16.40 -24.70 14.26
N LEU A 641 16.31 -24.15 15.48
CA LEU A 641 17.44 -23.98 16.40
C LEU A 641 17.59 -25.11 17.42
N GLY A 642 16.77 -26.16 17.33
CA GLY A 642 17.06 -27.44 17.96
C GLY A 642 15.83 -28.26 18.27
N GLY A 643 15.94 -29.58 18.15
CA GLY A 643 14.78 -30.43 18.32
C GLY A 643 14.97 -31.85 17.86
N ASN A 644 13.89 -32.64 17.93
CA ASN A 644 13.78 -33.88 17.14
C ASN A 644 12.55 -33.81 16.22
N ASP A 645 12.72 -33.17 15.07
CA ASP A 645 11.61 -32.70 14.26
C ASP A 645 11.17 -33.69 13.20
N SER A 646 9.95 -33.48 12.73
CA SER A 646 9.33 -34.27 11.67
C SER A 646 9.07 -33.43 10.42
N TYR A 647 9.76 -33.79 9.34
CA TYR A 647 9.65 -33.10 8.05
C TYR A 647 8.85 -33.93 7.04
N LEU A 648 7.82 -33.32 6.46
CA LEU A 648 7.04 -33.87 5.36
C LEU A 648 7.01 -32.87 4.21
N GLU A 649 7.79 -33.11 3.14
CA GLU A 649 7.70 -32.32 1.91
C GLU A 649 7.19 -33.16 0.73
N GLY A 650 5.97 -32.84 0.25
CA GLY A 650 5.28 -33.62 -0.78
C GLY A 650 5.99 -33.67 -2.13
N GLN A 651 6.79 -32.65 -2.45
CA GLN A 651 7.62 -32.57 -3.66
C GLN A 651 9.07 -32.20 -3.34
N ALA A 652 9.67 -32.92 -2.37
CA ALA A 652 11.08 -32.75 -2.00
C ALA A 652 12.02 -32.85 -3.21
N ARG A 653 13.03 -31.97 -3.26
CA ARG A 653 14.02 -31.97 -4.36
C ARG A 653 15.13 -33.00 -4.10
N PRO A 654 15.61 -33.71 -5.13
CA PRO A 654 16.77 -34.58 -4.98
C PRO A 654 18.00 -33.79 -4.50
N GLY A 655 18.54 -34.13 -3.33
CA GLY A 655 19.71 -33.46 -2.72
C GLY A 655 19.40 -32.32 -1.75
N ALA A 656 18.14 -31.94 -1.59
CA ALA A 656 17.69 -30.99 -0.58
C ALA A 656 16.64 -31.65 0.32
N ILE A 657 17.04 -32.73 1.00
CA ILE A 657 16.13 -33.54 1.84
C ILE A 657 16.21 -33.00 3.28
N PRO A 658 15.11 -32.44 3.82
CA PRO A 658 15.05 -31.98 5.20
C PRO A 658 15.18 -33.14 6.19
N ARG A 659 15.96 -32.94 7.25
CA ARG A 659 16.14 -33.89 8.37
C ARG A 659 16.85 -33.20 9.54
N ASN A 660 16.68 -33.79 10.72
CA ASN A 660 17.40 -33.46 11.94
C ASN A 660 18.91 -33.31 11.75
N ASP A 661 19.48 -32.35 12.48
CA ASP A 661 20.92 -32.09 12.56
C ASP A 661 21.57 -31.87 11.19
N SER A 662 20.89 -31.16 10.30
CA SER A 662 21.37 -31.01 8.93
C SER A 662 21.01 -29.70 8.25
N THR A 663 21.76 -29.41 7.20
CA THR A 663 21.47 -28.32 6.29
C THR A 663 21.17 -28.89 4.91
N TRP A 664 20.17 -28.32 4.25
CA TRP A 664 19.84 -28.63 2.87
C TRP A 664 19.77 -27.34 2.04
N MET A 665 20.22 -27.43 0.78
CA MET A 665 20.25 -26.28 -0.13
C MET A 665 19.19 -26.47 -1.21
N ALA A 666 18.15 -25.65 -1.22
CA ALA A 666 17.16 -25.67 -2.29
C ALA A 666 17.72 -25.11 -3.61
N ASN A 667 18.66 -24.15 -3.50
CA ASN A 667 19.55 -23.62 -4.55
C ASN A 667 20.60 -22.70 -3.93
N GLU A 668 21.44 -22.06 -4.73
CA GLU A 668 22.53 -21.17 -4.28
C GLU A 668 22.09 -19.97 -3.41
N ASN A 669 20.80 -19.62 -3.40
CA ASN A 669 20.26 -18.50 -2.62
C ASN A 669 19.25 -18.93 -1.56
N ALA A 670 19.06 -20.23 -1.33
CA ALA A 670 18.09 -20.70 -0.35
C ALA A 670 18.51 -21.98 0.34
N ALA A 671 18.31 -22.00 1.66
CA ALA A 671 18.70 -23.10 2.52
C ALA A 671 17.66 -23.33 3.61
N GLY A 672 17.50 -24.57 4.02
CA GLY A 672 16.93 -24.91 5.31
C GLY A 672 18.00 -25.50 6.21
N LEU A 673 17.85 -25.25 7.50
CA LEU A 673 18.78 -25.63 8.54
C LEU A 673 18.01 -26.10 9.76
N ASP A 674 18.44 -27.24 10.28
CA ASP A 674 18.04 -27.82 11.55
C ASP A 674 19.33 -28.05 12.34
N THR A 675 19.46 -27.37 13.47
CA THR A 675 20.73 -27.33 14.21
C THR A 675 20.54 -26.86 15.64
N PHE A 676 21.38 -27.33 16.56
CA PHE A 676 21.43 -26.80 17.93
C PHE A 676 22.28 -25.53 18.01
N LEU A 677 21.66 -24.35 17.91
CA LEU A 677 22.35 -23.06 18.04
C LEU A 677 21.67 -22.15 19.04
N SER A 678 22.48 -21.33 19.71
CA SER A 678 21.96 -20.36 20.67
C SER A 678 21.36 -19.11 20.02
N SER A 679 21.48 -18.96 18.70
CA SER A 679 20.99 -17.78 17.97
C SER A 679 20.96 -18.05 16.46
N PRO A 680 19.96 -17.51 15.74
CA PRO A 680 19.88 -17.57 14.28
C PRO A 680 20.84 -16.56 13.60
N GLY A 681 21.60 -15.77 14.36
CA GLY A 681 22.54 -14.78 13.85
C GLY A 681 21.95 -13.38 13.65
N TRP A 682 20.96 -13.02 14.48
CA TRP A 682 20.41 -11.66 14.52
C TRP A 682 21.49 -10.60 14.74
N SER A 683 21.31 -9.45 14.10
CA SER A 683 22.24 -8.33 14.21
C SER A 683 21.99 -7.58 15.53
N PRO A 684 23.02 -7.29 16.33
CA PRO A 684 22.89 -6.48 17.54
C PRO A 684 22.70 -4.99 17.24
N ASN A 685 22.83 -4.57 15.97
CA ASN A 685 22.56 -3.19 15.58
C ASN A 685 21.06 -2.91 15.71
N THR A 686 20.70 -1.82 16.36
CA THR A 686 19.31 -1.39 16.48
C THR A 686 18.85 -0.71 15.19
N LEU A 687 17.57 -0.89 14.84
CA LEU A 687 16.86 -0.02 13.90
C LEU A 687 16.61 1.34 14.58
N GLU A 688 17.67 2.07 14.92
CA GLU A 688 17.55 3.45 15.40
C GLU A 688 17.44 4.37 14.17
N PRO A 689 16.33 5.09 14.00
CA PRO A 689 16.20 6.03 12.89
C PRO A 689 17.25 7.14 13.06
N ALA A 690 17.99 7.42 11.99
CA ALA A 690 18.77 8.65 11.88
C ALA A 690 17.80 9.83 11.76
N LEU A 691 17.31 10.33 12.90
CA LEU A 691 16.43 11.48 13.06
C LEU A 691 15.05 11.34 12.39
N GLY A 692 14.06 12.00 13.02
CA GLY A 692 12.93 12.65 12.36
C GLY A 692 12.58 12.22 10.94
N PHE A 693 11.37 11.73 10.71
CA PHE A 693 10.70 11.97 9.44
C PHE A 693 11.03 13.40 9.02
N PRO A 694 11.62 13.62 7.82
CA PRO A 694 11.65 14.97 7.30
C PRO A 694 10.18 15.46 7.31
N PRO A 695 9.91 16.72 7.66
CA PRO A 695 8.59 17.30 7.39
C PRO A 695 8.23 16.91 5.97
N ILE A 696 6.95 16.57 5.68
CA ILE A 696 6.55 16.10 4.35
C ILE A 696 7.20 17.00 3.32
N ALA A 697 8.30 16.52 2.75
CA ALA A 697 9.19 17.34 1.96
C ALA A 697 8.63 17.21 0.57
N TRP A 698 7.52 17.91 0.35
CA TRP A 698 7.21 18.39 -0.97
C TRP A 698 8.40 19.24 -1.36
N GLN A 699 9.32 18.66 -2.13
CA GLN A 699 10.16 19.48 -2.95
C GLN A 699 9.22 20.20 -3.89
N GLU A 700 8.76 21.38 -3.49
CA GLU A 700 8.26 22.38 -4.41
C GLU A 700 9.28 22.57 -5.53
N ALA A 701 10.58 22.27 -5.36
CA ALA A 701 11.57 22.26 -6.44
C ALA A 701 11.31 21.22 -7.56
N LEU A 702 10.55 20.15 -7.30
CA LEU A 702 10.11 19.18 -8.31
C LEU A 702 8.77 19.56 -8.97
N LEU A 703 8.07 20.56 -8.42
CA LEU A 703 6.87 21.19 -8.98
C LEU A 703 7.08 22.65 -9.41
N SER A 704 8.22 23.24 -9.07
CA SER A 704 8.66 24.56 -9.49
C SER A 704 9.00 24.38 -10.95
N PRO A 705 8.23 25.02 -11.84
CA PRO A 705 8.79 25.33 -13.12
C PRO A 705 10.07 26.12 -12.80
N ASP A 706 11.17 25.80 -13.45
CA ASP A 706 12.30 26.73 -13.53
C ASP A 706 11.70 28.16 -13.74
N PRO A 707 12.18 29.23 -13.07
CA PRO A 707 11.55 30.56 -13.06
C PRO A 707 11.35 31.20 -14.45
N GLU A 708 11.72 30.50 -15.51
CA GLU A 708 11.49 30.84 -16.90
C GLU A 708 10.25 30.19 -17.54
N THR A 709 9.30 29.64 -16.78
CA THR A 709 8.01 29.17 -17.35
C THR A 709 6.76 29.76 -16.70
N PRO A 710 5.77 30.28 -17.48
CA PRO A 710 4.66 31.10 -16.99
C PRO A 710 3.40 30.29 -16.59
N GLU A 711 2.46 30.96 -15.94
CA GLU A 711 1.25 30.50 -15.21
C GLU A 711 0.34 29.40 -15.81
N PRO A 712 -0.48 28.71 -14.96
CA PRO A 712 -1.25 27.51 -15.26
C PRO A 712 -2.56 27.74 -16.06
N GLY A 713 -2.64 28.82 -16.84
CA GLY A 713 -3.78 29.11 -17.72
C GLY A 713 -3.62 28.62 -19.16
N ASN A 714 -2.52 27.94 -19.47
CA ASN A 714 -2.17 27.55 -20.84
C ASN A 714 -1.32 26.28 -20.87
N ARG A 715 -1.83 25.16 -20.33
CA ARG A 715 -1.19 23.84 -20.52
C ARG A 715 -1.53 23.24 -21.89
N ALA A 716 -1.18 23.95 -22.94
CA ALA A 716 -0.57 23.27 -24.08
C ALA A 716 0.89 23.09 -23.70
N VAL A 717 1.40 21.86 -23.55
CA VAL A 717 2.85 21.66 -23.75
C VAL A 717 3.07 22.02 -25.20
N PRO A 718 3.73 23.14 -25.56
CA PRO A 718 4.21 23.25 -26.92
C PRO A 718 5.22 22.11 -27.03
N ALA A 719 5.04 21.21 -27.99
CA ALA A 719 6.25 20.64 -28.56
C ALA A 719 7.08 21.86 -28.94
N SER A 720 8.21 22.10 -28.27
CA SER A 720 8.97 23.31 -28.50
C SER A 720 9.19 23.38 -30.01
N THR A 721 8.68 24.42 -30.66
CA THR A 721 9.03 24.73 -32.05
C THR A 721 10.50 25.10 -32.17
N LEU A 722 11.22 25.19 -31.05
CA LEU A 722 12.66 25.21 -30.98
C LEU A 722 13.25 23.89 -31.50
N PRO A 723 14.18 23.95 -32.46
CA PRO A 723 14.85 22.75 -32.95
C PRO A 723 15.61 22.11 -31.79
N ALA A 724 15.35 20.83 -31.50
CA ALA A 724 16.18 20.11 -30.53
C ALA A 724 17.64 20.05 -31.04
N PRO A 725 18.62 19.95 -30.14
CA PRO A 725 20.02 19.83 -30.53
C PRO A 725 20.26 18.58 -31.40
N PRO A 726 21.24 18.62 -32.31
CA PRO A 726 21.55 17.49 -33.18
C PRO A 726 21.99 16.27 -32.37
N LEU A 727 21.55 15.08 -32.78
CA LEU A 727 21.96 13.83 -32.14
C LEU A 727 23.37 13.44 -32.61
N SER A 728 24.37 13.57 -31.74
CA SER A 728 25.77 13.30 -32.06
C SER A 728 26.53 12.83 -30.83
N GLU A 729 27.72 12.27 -31.05
CA GLU A 729 28.61 11.84 -29.96
C GLU A 729 28.96 13.01 -29.03
N ALA A 730 29.14 14.21 -29.59
CA ALA A 730 29.39 15.44 -28.83
C ALA A 730 28.20 15.86 -27.95
N SER A 731 26.96 15.70 -28.43
CA SER A 731 25.77 16.07 -27.65
C SER A 731 25.40 15.05 -26.57
N PHE A 732 25.92 13.82 -26.65
CA PHE A 732 25.71 12.77 -25.65
C PHE A 732 26.84 12.69 -24.62
N THR A 733 28.01 13.24 -24.93
CA THR A 733 29.17 13.24 -24.04
C THR A 733 28.87 14.03 -22.76
N GLY A 734 29.04 13.39 -21.60
CA GLY A 734 28.77 14.01 -20.29
C GLY A 734 27.31 13.99 -19.84
N LEU A 735 26.37 13.52 -20.68
CA LEU A 735 24.97 13.32 -20.28
C LEU A 735 24.81 12.00 -19.52
N SER A 736 23.94 12.01 -18.52
CA SER A 736 23.45 10.78 -17.87
C SER A 736 22.62 9.92 -18.83
N VAL A 737 22.50 8.63 -18.55
CA VAL A 737 21.67 7.69 -19.33
C VAL A 737 20.21 8.17 -19.47
N ARG A 738 19.65 8.77 -18.41
CA ARG A 738 18.29 9.33 -18.41
C ARG A 738 18.16 10.51 -19.37
N GLN A 739 19.15 11.41 -19.39
CA GLN A 739 19.18 12.55 -20.31
C GLN A 739 19.36 12.10 -21.77
N GLN A 740 20.20 11.09 -22.01
CA GLN A 740 20.38 10.48 -23.33
C GLN A 740 19.09 9.81 -23.83
N TRP A 741 18.40 9.06 -22.97
CA TRP A 741 17.11 8.45 -23.29
C TRP A 741 16.06 9.51 -23.61
N LYS A 742 16.00 10.57 -22.79
CA LYS A 742 15.08 11.70 -22.99
C LYS A 742 15.34 12.40 -24.33
N ALA A 743 16.60 12.64 -24.69
CA ALA A 743 16.94 13.23 -25.98
C ALA A 743 16.45 12.39 -27.18
N LEU A 744 16.57 11.06 -27.10
CA LEU A 744 16.05 10.14 -28.13
C LEU A 744 14.52 10.14 -28.19
N GLN A 745 13.84 10.18 -27.04
CA GLN A 745 12.37 10.25 -26.96
C GLN A 745 11.83 11.60 -27.47
N ASP A 746 12.44 12.71 -27.07
CA ASP A 746 12.03 14.04 -27.50
C ASP A 746 12.19 14.16 -29.03
N ARG A 747 13.26 13.59 -29.61
CA ARG A 747 13.42 13.49 -31.06
C ARG A 747 12.39 12.60 -31.75
N PHE A 748 12.03 11.47 -31.15
CA PHE A 748 10.96 10.61 -31.65
C PHE A 748 9.63 11.36 -31.72
N TYR A 749 9.23 12.05 -30.64
CA TYR A 749 7.97 12.79 -30.62
C TYR A 749 7.98 14.02 -31.51
N GLN A 750 9.12 14.68 -31.70
CA GLN A 750 9.26 15.73 -32.71
C GLN A 750 8.97 15.21 -34.11
N HIS A 751 9.52 14.05 -34.47
CA HIS A 751 9.25 13.44 -35.78
C HIS A 751 7.79 12.97 -35.92
N VAL A 752 7.14 12.54 -34.84
CA VAL A 752 5.71 12.21 -34.84
C VAL A 752 4.84 13.45 -35.14
N ILE A 753 5.20 14.61 -34.59
CA ILE A 753 4.42 15.85 -34.72
C ILE A 753 4.77 16.61 -36.02
N ALA A 754 6.04 16.60 -36.42
CA ALA A 754 6.61 17.34 -37.55
C ALA A 754 7.53 16.40 -38.37
N PRO A 755 6.97 15.46 -39.15
CA PRO A 755 7.75 14.44 -39.87
C PRO A 755 8.70 15.01 -40.95
N GLU A 756 8.48 16.26 -41.37
CA GLU A 756 9.37 17.01 -42.25
C GLU A 756 10.70 17.40 -41.59
N GLN A 757 10.79 17.36 -40.26
CA GLN A 757 12.00 17.63 -39.47
C GLN A 757 12.74 16.34 -39.09
N GLY A 758 12.91 15.45 -40.08
CA GLY A 758 13.59 14.17 -39.90
C GLY A 758 15.06 14.28 -39.53
N LEU A 759 15.69 13.13 -39.23
CA LEU A 759 17.11 13.06 -38.88
C LEU A 759 17.93 13.18 -40.15
N ASN A 760 19.04 13.92 -40.08
CA ASN A 760 20.01 13.90 -41.17
C ASN A 760 20.79 12.56 -41.20
N PRO A 761 21.54 12.25 -42.27
CA PRO A 761 22.25 10.97 -42.38
C PRO A 761 23.29 10.70 -41.27
N GLU A 762 23.91 11.74 -40.71
CA GLU A 762 24.88 11.60 -39.61
C GLU A 762 24.19 11.25 -38.30
N GLU A 763 23.07 11.91 -37.99
CA GLU A 763 22.24 11.62 -36.82
C GLU A 763 21.63 10.21 -36.92
N LEU A 764 21.19 9.80 -38.11
CA LEU A 764 20.62 8.47 -38.34
C LEU A 764 21.67 7.37 -38.10
N ASN A 765 22.90 7.59 -38.56
CA ASN A 765 24.02 6.69 -38.29
C ASN A 765 24.38 6.65 -36.80
N PHE A 766 24.35 7.80 -36.12
CA PHE A 766 24.59 7.87 -34.68
C PHE A 766 23.52 7.13 -33.86
N VAL A 767 22.23 7.32 -34.19
CA VAL A 767 21.12 6.60 -33.54
C VAL A 767 21.24 5.08 -33.79
N ARG A 768 21.65 4.67 -35.00
CA ARG A 768 21.93 3.27 -35.34
C ARG A 768 23.06 2.71 -34.47
N LYS A 769 24.17 3.44 -34.34
CA LYS A 769 25.30 3.08 -33.47
C LYS A 769 24.83 2.86 -32.02
N ILE A 770 24.05 3.79 -31.46
CA ILE A 770 23.47 3.62 -30.11
C ILE A 770 22.57 2.37 -30.04
N GLY A 771 21.70 2.18 -31.02
CA GLY A 771 20.79 1.03 -31.07
C GLY A 771 21.51 -0.34 -31.07
N GLU A 772 22.65 -0.40 -31.75
CA GLU A 772 23.44 -1.62 -31.91
C GLU A 772 24.43 -1.85 -30.76
N GLU A 773 25.09 -0.79 -30.27
CA GLU A 773 26.27 -0.89 -29.41
C GLU A 773 26.02 -0.47 -27.95
N ALA A 774 24.92 0.21 -27.63
CA ALA A 774 24.71 0.67 -26.25
C ALA A 774 24.51 -0.50 -25.28
N ASN A 775 25.21 -0.46 -24.14
CA ASN A 775 25.06 -1.46 -23.08
C ASN A 775 23.75 -1.31 -22.27
N VAL A 776 22.98 -0.25 -22.52
CA VAL A 776 21.72 0.06 -21.83
C VAL A 776 20.54 -0.19 -22.76
N ILE A 777 19.63 -1.08 -22.36
CA ILE A 777 18.55 -1.54 -23.23
C ILE A 777 17.51 -0.46 -23.55
N GLN A 778 17.25 0.46 -22.63
CA GLN A 778 16.32 1.57 -22.81
C GLN A 778 16.79 2.51 -23.91
N LEU A 779 18.11 2.75 -24.01
CA LEU A 779 18.69 3.52 -25.11
C LEU A 779 18.55 2.78 -26.43
N ARG A 780 18.80 1.46 -26.44
CA ARG A 780 18.62 0.65 -27.65
C ARG A 780 17.18 0.67 -28.17
N ARG A 781 16.19 0.58 -27.26
CA ARG A 781 14.77 0.64 -27.62
C ARG A 781 14.31 2.02 -28.06
N ALA A 782 14.76 3.09 -27.39
CA ALA A 782 14.47 4.46 -27.80
C ALA A 782 15.05 4.74 -29.21
N SER A 783 16.29 4.34 -29.45
CA SER A 783 16.90 4.40 -30.79
C SER A 783 16.15 3.56 -31.81
N ALA A 784 15.72 2.35 -31.45
CA ALA A 784 14.96 1.48 -32.34
C ALA A 784 13.61 2.08 -32.77
N ARG A 785 12.86 2.70 -31.84
CA ARG A 785 11.60 3.39 -32.15
C ARG A 785 11.83 4.56 -33.12
N LEU A 786 12.89 5.32 -32.91
CA LEU A 786 13.29 6.42 -33.77
C LEU A 786 13.75 5.94 -35.16
N LEU A 787 14.49 4.84 -35.26
CA LEU A 787 14.85 4.22 -36.54
C LEU A 787 13.61 3.73 -37.30
N ILE A 788 12.68 3.04 -36.62
CA ILE A 788 11.42 2.58 -37.20
C ILE A 788 10.61 3.77 -37.73
N ALA A 789 10.61 4.89 -36.99
CA ALA A 789 9.93 6.11 -37.39
C ALA A 789 10.45 6.71 -38.71
N HIS A 790 11.71 6.42 -39.03
CA HIS A 790 12.39 6.86 -40.25
C HIS A 790 12.41 5.76 -41.33
N GLY A 791 11.62 4.70 -41.15
CA GLY A 791 11.49 3.61 -42.11
C GLY A 791 12.66 2.60 -42.08
N GLU A 792 13.54 2.66 -41.08
CA GLU A 792 14.71 1.79 -41.00
C GLU A 792 14.37 0.44 -40.36
N THR A 793 14.38 -0.63 -41.16
CA THR A 793 14.13 -2.00 -40.70
C THR A 793 15.19 -2.51 -39.71
N ALA A 794 16.35 -1.86 -39.63
CA ALA A 794 17.33 -2.08 -38.57
C ALA A 794 16.74 -1.80 -37.17
N GLY A 795 15.82 -0.84 -37.06
CA GLY A 795 15.11 -0.57 -35.81
C GLY A 795 14.25 -1.76 -35.36
N LEU A 796 13.54 -2.42 -36.28
CA LEU A 796 12.80 -3.67 -35.97
C LEU A 796 13.74 -4.77 -35.48
N ARG A 797 14.88 -4.96 -36.15
CA ARG A 797 15.89 -5.95 -35.72
C ARG A 797 16.39 -5.68 -34.30
N ILE A 798 16.73 -4.43 -34.02
CA ILE A 798 17.21 -4.00 -32.69
C ILE A 798 16.11 -4.24 -31.66
N LEU A 799 14.88 -3.80 -31.93
CA LEU A 799 13.76 -3.95 -31.00
C LEU A 799 13.43 -5.41 -30.71
N ILE A 800 13.42 -6.27 -31.72
CA ILE A 800 13.22 -7.72 -31.59
C ILE A 800 14.33 -8.36 -30.78
N ALA A 801 15.60 -7.97 -30.98
CA ALA A 801 16.72 -8.45 -30.17
C ALA A 801 16.57 -8.03 -28.69
N THR A 802 15.87 -6.93 -28.40
CA THR A 802 15.58 -6.52 -27.01
C THR A 802 14.42 -7.27 -26.36
N LEU A 803 13.69 -8.14 -27.10
CA LEU A 803 12.57 -8.92 -26.53
C LEU A 803 13.03 -10.08 -25.64
N GLU A 804 14.27 -10.55 -25.80
CA GLU A 804 14.84 -11.61 -24.96
C GLU A 804 15.20 -11.12 -23.55
N HIS A 805 15.22 -9.80 -23.37
CA HIS A 805 15.56 -9.14 -22.13
C HIS A 805 14.26 -8.69 -21.43
N PRO A 806 13.93 -9.28 -20.27
CA PRO A 806 12.75 -8.91 -19.50
C PRO A 806 12.82 -7.46 -19.03
N SER A 807 11.69 -6.77 -19.05
CA SER A 807 11.53 -5.39 -18.56
C SER A 807 10.06 -5.09 -18.28
N GLN A 808 9.74 -3.96 -17.64
CA GLN A 808 8.35 -3.61 -17.29
C GLN A 808 7.39 -3.57 -18.50
N ASP A 809 7.87 -3.17 -19.68
CA ASP A 809 7.15 -3.16 -20.96
C ASP A 809 7.19 -4.50 -21.74
N ASN A 810 7.97 -5.49 -21.24
CA ASN A 810 8.15 -6.83 -21.81
C ASN A 810 8.39 -7.88 -20.69
N PRO A 811 7.34 -8.29 -19.94
CA PRO A 811 7.50 -9.07 -18.70
C PRO A 811 7.84 -10.57 -18.90
N GLY A 812 8.06 -11.03 -20.13
CA GLY A 812 8.53 -12.40 -20.41
C GLY A 812 7.60 -13.51 -19.90
N GLY A 813 6.39 -13.65 -20.46
CA GLY A 813 5.44 -14.71 -20.09
C GLY A 813 4.25 -14.90 -21.04
N ARG A 814 3.55 -16.04 -20.92
CA ARG A 814 2.46 -16.54 -21.80
C ARG A 814 1.12 -15.77 -21.75
N ARG A 815 1.04 -14.59 -21.13
CA ARG A 815 -0.17 -13.73 -21.17
C ARG A 815 0.21 -12.41 -21.83
N GLY A 816 -0.28 -12.22 -23.06
CA GLY A 816 0.13 -11.15 -23.95
C GLY A 816 -0.45 -9.78 -23.59
N THR A 817 0.11 -9.10 -22.58
CA THR A 817 -0.27 -7.71 -22.22
C THR A 817 0.92 -6.77 -21.98
N GLY A 818 2.09 -7.02 -22.59
CA GLY A 818 3.20 -6.07 -22.57
C GLY A 818 3.01 -4.90 -23.54
N ALA A 819 3.43 -3.69 -23.14
CA ALA A 819 3.37 -2.49 -23.98
C ALA A 819 4.24 -2.61 -25.26
N LEU A 820 5.35 -3.35 -25.20
CA LEU A 820 6.30 -3.48 -26.30
C LEU A 820 5.82 -4.40 -27.43
N GLY A 821 5.27 -5.58 -27.09
CA GLY A 821 4.72 -6.51 -28.08
C GLY A 821 3.46 -5.99 -28.77
N SER A 822 2.64 -5.23 -28.03
CA SER A 822 1.50 -4.50 -28.60
C SER A 822 1.96 -3.43 -29.60
N TRP A 823 3.05 -2.72 -29.31
CA TRP A 823 3.63 -1.73 -30.21
C TRP A 823 4.27 -2.36 -31.45
N LEU A 824 4.99 -3.49 -31.29
CA LEU A 824 5.48 -4.27 -32.42
C LEU A 824 4.34 -4.74 -33.32
N THR A 825 3.26 -5.28 -32.76
CA THR A 825 2.07 -5.70 -33.51
C THR A 825 1.44 -4.53 -34.27
N LEU A 826 1.39 -3.35 -33.66
CA LEU A 826 0.91 -2.13 -34.31
C LEU A 826 1.80 -1.74 -35.51
N VAL A 827 3.12 -1.76 -35.31
CA VAL A 827 4.11 -1.39 -36.33
C VAL A 827 4.11 -2.39 -37.48
N THR A 828 4.10 -3.69 -37.18
CA THR A 828 4.26 -4.72 -38.20
C THR A 828 2.93 -5.14 -38.83
N GLY A 829 1.81 -4.92 -38.16
CA GLY A 829 0.49 -5.44 -38.56
C GLY A 829 0.34 -6.96 -38.37
N THR A 830 1.37 -7.62 -37.85
CA THR A 830 1.42 -9.05 -37.58
C THR A 830 1.50 -9.28 -36.08
N GLY A 831 0.59 -10.08 -35.55
CA GLY A 831 0.63 -10.48 -34.15
C GLY A 831 1.31 -11.83 -34.01
N GLU A 832 2.60 -11.84 -33.72
CA GLU A 832 3.23 -12.99 -33.08
C GLU A 832 3.08 -12.83 -31.56
N ASP A 833 2.90 -13.93 -30.82
CA ASP A 833 2.96 -13.90 -29.35
C ASP A 833 4.25 -13.21 -28.85
N PHE A 834 4.39 -12.91 -27.55
CA PHE A 834 5.61 -12.33 -26.93
C PHE A 834 6.87 -13.20 -27.03
N ASP A 835 6.87 -14.22 -27.89
CA ASP A 835 7.99 -15.13 -28.13
C ASP A 835 9.03 -14.48 -29.05
N ALA A 836 10.16 -14.07 -28.45
CA ALA A 836 11.28 -13.50 -29.18
C ALA A 836 11.87 -14.43 -30.26
N ALA A 837 11.75 -15.74 -30.13
CA ALA A 837 12.20 -16.68 -31.16
C ALA A 837 11.28 -16.63 -32.40
N ARG A 838 9.97 -16.51 -32.20
CA ARG A 838 9.01 -16.31 -33.29
C ARG A 838 9.22 -14.98 -33.99
N TRP A 839 9.39 -13.88 -33.24
CA TRP A 839 9.71 -12.58 -33.82
C TRP A 839 11.02 -12.57 -34.59
N ARG A 840 12.07 -13.26 -34.11
CA ARG A 840 13.34 -13.44 -34.87
C ARG A 840 13.13 -14.25 -36.15
N SER A 841 12.34 -15.31 -36.09
CA SER A 841 12.00 -16.12 -37.27
C SER A 841 11.21 -15.30 -38.29
N TRP A 842 10.17 -14.60 -37.85
CA TRP A 842 9.38 -13.68 -38.68
C TRP A 842 10.26 -12.60 -39.31
N PHE A 843 11.15 -11.97 -38.53
CA PHE A 843 12.04 -10.94 -39.05
C PHE A 843 12.97 -11.48 -40.15
N THR A 844 13.48 -12.69 -39.96
CA THR A 844 14.37 -13.35 -40.93
C THR A 844 13.64 -13.72 -42.22
N GLN A 845 12.37 -14.12 -42.13
CA GLN A 845 11.57 -14.57 -43.26
C GLN A 845 10.91 -13.42 -44.04
N GLN A 846 10.44 -12.39 -43.33
CA GLN A 846 9.56 -11.34 -43.89
C GLN A 846 9.89 -9.92 -43.39
N GLY A 847 10.47 -9.77 -42.19
CA GLY A 847 10.66 -8.46 -41.57
C GLY A 847 11.78 -7.58 -42.16
N LYS A 848 12.73 -8.15 -42.91
CA LYS A 848 13.83 -7.39 -43.55
C LYS A 848 13.34 -6.44 -44.63
N ASP A 849 12.30 -6.83 -45.34
CA ASP A 849 11.69 -6.08 -46.44
C ASP A 849 10.32 -5.51 -46.02
N HIS A 850 10.09 -5.35 -44.71
CA HIS A 850 8.82 -4.88 -44.19
C HIS A 850 8.57 -3.41 -44.59
N PRO A 851 7.38 -3.07 -45.14
CA PRO A 851 7.08 -1.74 -45.66
C PRO A 851 6.75 -0.75 -44.54
N LEU A 852 7.72 -0.47 -43.67
CA LEU A 852 7.56 0.46 -42.54
C LEU A 852 7.10 1.85 -43.00
N ALA A 853 7.64 2.36 -44.10
CA ALA A 853 7.30 3.67 -44.65
C ALA A 853 5.82 3.80 -45.06
N GLU A 854 5.17 2.69 -45.44
CA GLU A 854 3.75 2.68 -45.83
C GLU A 854 2.83 2.69 -44.60
N ARG A 855 3.26 2.05 -43.50
CA ARG A 855 2.45 1.96 -42.27
C ARG A 855 2.67 3.11 -41.30
N TRP A 856 3.89 3.64 -41.27
CA TRP A 856 4.31 4.66 -40.32
C TRP A 856 3.38 5.89 -40.27
N PRO A 857 2.85 6.43 -41.39
CA PRO A 857 1.95 7.58 -41.33
C PRO A 857 0.74 7.37 -40.41
N ALA A 858 0.09 6.20 -40.47
CA ALA A 858 -1.05 5.89 -39.60
C ALA A 858 -0.63 5.69 -38.12
N ILE A 859 0.53 5.07 -37.90
CA ILE A 859 1.08 4.84 -36.56
C ILE A 859 1.46 6.17 -35.90
N ALA A 860 2.08 7.08 -36.66
CA ALA A 860 2.42 8.43 -36.21
C ALA A 860 1.16 9.20 -35.78
N ARG A 861 0.04 9.08 -36.51
CA ARG A 861 -1.24 9.66 -36.07
C ARG A 861 -1.74 9.08 -34.75
N LEU A 862 -1.59 7.78 -34.52
CA LEU A 862 -1.95 7.17 -33.23
C LEU A 862 -1.02 7.58 -32.08
N GLU A 863 0.28 7.77 -32.34
CA GLU A 863 1.24 8.31 -31.36
C GLU A 863 0.93 9.78 -31.05
N ALA A 864 0.57 10.58 -32.06
CA ALA A 864 0.10 11.95 -31.88
C ALA A 864 -1.23 11.99 -31.11
N ALA A 865 -2.15 11.05 -31.37
CA ALA A 865 -3.41 10.93 -30.63
C ALA A 865 -3.15 10.61 -29.15
N GLN A 866 -2.17 9.75 -28.86
CA GLN A 866 -1.75 9.45 -27.48
C GLN A 866 -1.17 10.69 -26.76
N LEU A 867 -0.47 11.58 -27.49
CA LEU A 867 -0.01 12.86 -26.95
C LEU A 867 -1.17 13.84 -26.73
N ALA A 868 -2.14 13.90 -27.63
CA ALA A 868 -3.35 14.71 -27.45
C ALA A 868 -4.15 14.26 -26.22
N ALA A 869 -4.27 12.94 -26.01
CA ALA A 869 -4.79 12.37 -24.76
C ALA A 869 -4.05 12.91 -23.52
N GLN A 870 -2.72 12.90 -23.51
CA GLN A 870 -1.94 13.39 -22.36
C GLN A 870 -2.12 14.89 -22.09
N ARG A 871 -2.56 15.66 -23.09
CA ARG A 871 -2.89 17.09 -22.97
C ARG A 871 -4.36 17.34 -22.65
N ALA A 872 -5.13 16.29 -22.38
CA ALA A 872 -6.58 16.35 -22.21
C ALA A 872 -7.29 17.04 -23.39
N ASP A 873 -6.86 16.76 -24.62
CA ASP A 873 -7.53 17.20 -25.85
C ASP A 873 -8.19 16.01 -26.57
N PRO A 874 -9.36 15.55 -26.07
CA PRO A 874 -10.10 14.43 -26.64
C PRO A 874 -10.57 14.67 -28.09
N ARG A 875 -10.77 15.92 -28.51
CA ARG A 875 -11.20 16.25 -29.87
C ARG A 875 -10.06 16.08 -30.87
N ALA A 876 -8.87 16.60 -30.55
CA ALA A 876 -7.69 16.35 -31.36
C ALA A 876 -7.34 14.86 -31.40
N LEU A 877 -7.45 14.15 -30.28
CA LEU A 877 -7.28 12.69 -30.22
C LEU A 877 -8.22 11.97 -31.19
N ALA A 878 -9.51 12.32 -31.19
CA ALA A 878 -10.51 11.67 -32.03
C ALA A 878 -10.21 11.91 -33.52
N GLY A 879 -9.90 13.15 -33.90
CA GLY A 879 -9.50 13.50 -35.27
C GLY A 879 -8.28 12.71 -35.74
N LEU A 880 -7.23 12.64 -34.92
CA LEU A 880 -6.01 11.87 -35.22
C LEU A 880 -6.29 10.36 -35.31
N CYS A 881 -7.20 9.83 -34.49
CA CYS A 881 -7.62 8.42 -34.59
C CYS A 881 -8.42 8.13 -35.88
N ILE A 882 -9.23 9.08 -36.36
CA ILE A 882 -9.94 8.97 -37.65
C ILE A 882 -8.91 8.94 -38.79
N GLU A 883 -8.01 9.94 -38.83
CA GLU A 883 -6.97 10.03 -39.86
C GLU A 883 -6.09 8.78 -39.91
N ALA A 884 -5.72 8.21 -38.75
CA ALA A 884 -4.95 6.97 -38.70
C ALA A 884 -5.67 5.81 -39.43
N ARG A 885 -6.99 5.72 -39.27
CA ARG A 885 -7.82 4.68 -39.89
C ARG A 885 -8.07 4.93 -41.37
N GLU A 886 -8.08 6.19 -41.81
CA GLU A 886 -8.16 6.55 -43.24
C GLU A 886 -6.86 6.26 -43.98
N LEU A 887 -5.72 6.44 -43.31
CA LEU A 887 -4.39 6.14 -43.85
C LEU A 887 -4.15 4.63 -44.02
N LEU A 888 -4.74 3.80 -43.14
CA LEU A 888 -4.68 2.33 -43.24
C LEU A 888 -6.08 1.72 -43.02
N PRO A 889 -6.97 1.80 -44.02
CA PRO A 889 -8.34 1.34 -43.88
C PRO A 889 -8.42 -0.18 -43.74
N GLY A 890 -9.18 -0.63 -42.74
CA GLY A 890 -9.40 -2.06 -42.49
C GLY A 890 -8.29 -2.76 -41.70
N ASP A 891 -7.20 -2.08 -41.33
CA ASP A 891 -6.14 -2.68 -40.52
C ASP A 891 -6.63 -2.96 -39.08
N PRO A 892 -6.65 -4.23 -38.62
CA PRO A 892 -7.17 -4.56 -37.30
C PRO A 892 -6.38 -3.95 -36.14
N SER A 893 -5.06 -3.80 -36.28
CA SER A 893 -4.18 -3.27 -35.23
C SER A 893 -4.39 -1.76 -35.03
N ILE A 894 -4.52 -1.02 -36.12
CA ILE A 894 -4.84 0.42 -36.12
C ILE A 894 -6.25 0.64 -35.56
N ASN A 895 -7.24 -0.13 -36.04
CA ASN A 895 -8.62 -0.06 -35.57
C ASN A 895 -8.75 -0.31 -34.07
N ASN A 896 -8.07 -1.35 -33.56
CA ASN A 896 -8.11 -1.69 -32.14
C ASN A 896 -7.44 -0.61 -31.27
N ARG A 897 -6.30 -0.07 -31.72
CA ARG A 897 -5.59 0.98 -30.97
C ARG A 897 -6.37 2.29 -30.95
N ALA A 898 -6.91 2.72 -32.08
CA ALA A 898 -7.78 3.89 -32.19
C ALA A 898 -9.01 3.76 -31.27
N SER A 899 -9.71 2.62 -31.35
CA SER A 899 -10.90 2.33 -30.52
C SER A 899 -10.57 2.34 -29.02
N SER A 900 -9.41 1.83 -28.62
CA SER A 900 -8.96 1.84 -27.21
C SER A 900 -8.64 3.26 -26.69
N LEU A 901 -8.14 4.16 -27.54
CA LEU A 901 -7.84 5.54 -27.17
C LEU A 901 -9.13 6.34 -27.01
N VAL A 902 -10.01 6.28 -28.01
CA VAL A 902 -11.32 6.95 -27.99
C VAL A 902 -12.21 6.41 -26.87
N GLY A 903 -12.29 5.09 -26.71
CA GLY A 903 -13.15 4.47 -25.71
C GLY A 903 -12.76 4.79 -24.26
N ARG A 904 -11.46 4.96 -23.97
CA ARG A 904 -11.01 5.41 -22.65
C ARG A 904 -11.48 6.83 -22.34
N TRP A 905 -11.36 7.75 -23.30
CA TRP A 905 -11.81 9.13 -23.11
C TRP A 905 -13.33 9.24 -23.05
N ALA A 906 -14.07 8.48 -23.85
CA ALA A 906 -15.52 8.40 -23.75
C ALA A 906 -15.99 7.99 -22.34
N GLN A 907 -15.31 7.02 -21.72
CA GLN A 907 -15.64 6.57 -20.36
C GLN A 907 -15.26 7.62 -19.30
N VAL A 908 -14.10 8.27 -19.44
CA VAL A 908 -13.65 9.32 -18.49
C VAL A 908 -14.58 10.52 -18.52
N LEU A 909 -14.91 11.05 -19.71
CA LEU A 909 -15.72 12.26 -19.85
C LEU A 909 -17.19 12.04 -19.45
N GLY A 910 -17.70 10.82 -19.62
CA GLY A 910 -19.08 10.45 -19.31
C GLY A 910 -19.33 10.06 -17.85
N HIS A 911 -18.28 9.90 -17.03
CA HIS A 911 -18.41 9.44 -15.65
C HIS A 911 -18.92 10.56 -14.72
N PRO A 912 -19.97 10.32 -13.90
CA PRO A 912 -20.52 11.31 -12.96
C PRO A 912 -19.53 11.85 -11.92
N GLU A 913 -18.40 11.17 -11.74
CA GLU A 913 -17.40 11.45 -10.70
C GLU A 913 -16.10 12.08 -11.26
N SER A 914 -16.02 12.32 -12.59
CA SER A 914 -14.85 12.96 -13.24
C SER A 914 -14.80 14.49 -13.03
N HIS A 915 -14.75 14.96 -11.79
CA HIS A 915 -14.81 16.39 -11.44
C HIS A 915 -13.78 17.24 -12.22
N GLY A 916 -14.25 18.29 -12.90
CA GLY A 916 -13.42 19.22 -13.68
C GLY A 916 -13.04 18.77 -15.10
N LEU A 917 -13.33 17.51 -15.48
CA LEU A 917 -13.12 16.98 -16.83
C LEU A 917 -14.40 16.41 -17.47
N GLN A 918 -15.54 16.45 -16.78
CA GLN A 918 -16.83 16.01 -17.32
C GLN A 918 -17.22 16.82 -18.56
N ASP A 919 -17.50 16.09 -19.64
CA ASP A 919 -18.10 16.61 -20.87
C ASP A 919 -18.94 15.47 -21.44
N PRO A 920 -20.12 15.19 -20.84
CA PRO A 920 -20.93 14.04 -21.22
C PRO A 920 -21.46 14.13 -22.66
N GLU A 921 -21.61 15.33 -23.22
CA GLU A 921 -21.88 15.55 -24.63
C GLU A 921 -20.74 15.03 -25.52
N LEU A 922 -19.50 15.41 -25.23
CA LEU A 922 -18.34 14.88 -25.95
C LEU A 922 -18.13 13.38 -25.69
N ALA A 923 -18.46 12.90 -24.49
CA ALA A 923 -18.45 11.48 -24.17
C ALA A 923 -19.38 10.67 -25.08
N ILE A 924 -20.58 11.19 -25.36
CA ILE A 924 -21.53 10.59 -26.30
C ILE A 924 -20.93 10.57 -27.70
N GLU A 925 -20.41 11.69 -28.19
CA GLU A 925 -19.79 11.78 -29.52
C GLU A 925 -18.67 10.73 -29.69
N LEU A 926 -17.78 10.61 -28.69
CA LEU A 926 -16.69 9.64 -28.71
C LEU A 926 -17.19 8.19 -28.60
N ALA A 927 -18.24 7.94 -27.79
CA ALA A 927 -18.80 6.61 -27.64
C ALA A 927 -19.57 6.16 -28.89
N GLU A 928 -20.27 7.06 -29.58
CA GLU A 928 -20.89 6.79 -30.89
C GLU A 928 -19.83 6.53 -31.96
N LEU A 929 -18.76 7.33 -31.97
CA LEU A 929 -17.62 7.12 -32.85
C LEU A 929 -17.00 5.74 -32.61
N TRP A 930 -16.74 5.37 -31.36
CA TRP A 930 -16.23 4.06 -30.99
C TRP A 930 -17.21 2.93 -31.38
N LEU A 931 -18.51 3.11 -31.16
CA LEU A 931 -19.55 2.16 -31.55
C LEU A 931 -19.58 1.94 -33.07
N SER A 932 -19.43 3.00 -33.87
CA SER A 932 -19.37 2.90 -35.32
C SER A 932 -18.18 2.07 -35.82
N TRP A 933 -17.11 2.00 -35.03
CA TRP A 933 -15.91 1.22 -35.35
C TRP A 933 -16.01 -0.22 -34.85
N GLN A 934 -16.75 -0.45 -33.76
CA GLN A 934 -16.90 -1.74 -33.10
C GLN A 934 -18.36 -2.01 -32.69
N PRO A 935 -19.28 -2.18 -33.68
CA PRO A 935 -20.73 -2.26 -33.41
C PRO A 935 -21.14 -3.52 -32.62
N SER A 936 -20.28 -4.52 -32.55
CA SER A 936 -20.51 -5.78 -31.82
C SER A 936 -19.96 -5.78 -30.40
N ARG A 937 -19.39 -4.68 -29.91
CA ARG A 937 -18.84 -4.58 -28.54
C ARG A 937 -19.85 -3.89 -27.62
N ALA A 938 -19.98 -4.42 -26.40
CA ALA A 938 -20.82 -3.83 -25.36
C ALA A 938 -20.23 -2.55 -24.73
N ALA A 939 -18.90 -2.43 -24.69
CA ALA A 939 -18.21 -1.35 -23.98
C ALA A 939 -18.53 0.10 -24.45
N PRO A 940 -18.68 0.41 -25.76
CA PRO A 940 -19.16 1.72 -26.21
C PRO A 940 -20.60 2.03 -25.75
N LEU A 941 -21.48 1.03 -25.72
CA LEU A 941 -22.87 1.20 -25.27
C LEU A 941 -22.94 1.47 -23.75
N ILE A 942 -22.03 0.89 -22.97
CA ILE A 942 -21.88 1.20 -21.54
C ILE A 942 -21.44 2.66 -21.35
N ALA A 943 -20.48 3.14 -22.15
CA ALA A 943 -20.05 4.54 -22.11
C ALA A 943 -21.19 5.50 -22.51
N LEU A 944 -21.98 5.15 -23.52
CA LEU A 944 -23.19 5.90 -23.90
C LEU A 944 -24.21 5.93 -22.77
N ALA A 945 -24.51 4.77 -22.17
CA ALA A 945 -25.47 4.68 -21.08
C ALA A 945 -25.06 5.59 -19.91
N GLN A 946 -23.78 5.58 -19.58
CA GLN A 946 -23.22 6.38 -18.49
C GLN A 946 -23.27 7.87 -18.79
N ALA A 947 -22.90 8.31 -20.00
CA ALA A 947 -22.95 9.72 -20.38
C ALA A 947 -24.41 10.24 -20.46
N TRP A 948 -25.34 9.45 -20.99
CA TRP A 948 -26.77 9.79 -20.98
C TRP A 948 -27.36 9.84 -19.58
N PHE A 949 -26.93 8.96 -18.68
CA PHE A 949 -27.29 8.99 -17.27
C PHE A 949 -26.81 10.27 -16.59
N THR A 950 -25.55 10.67 -16.82
CA THR A 950 -24.98 11.93 -16.31
C THR A 950 -25.75 13.16 -16.78
N LEU A 951 -26.29 13.14 -18.00
CA LEU A 951 -27.16 14.20 -18.54
C LEU A 951 -28.62 14.12 -18.07
N GLY A 952 -28.99 13.14 -17.23
CA GLY A 952 -30.36 12.91 -16.79
C GLY A 952 -31.30 12.37 -17.87
N ASN A 953 -30.77 11.87 -19.00
CA ASN A 953 -31.55 11.26 -20.07
C ASN A 953 -31.69 9.74 -19.86
N PHE A 954 -32.45 9.38 -18.83
CA PHE A 954 -32.63 7.99 -18.40
C PHE A 954 -33.25 7.08 -19.47
N GLU A 955 -34.07 7.62 -20.38
CA GLU A 955 -34.66 6.85 -21.48
C GLU A 955 -33.59 6.34 -22.46
N MET A 956 -32.68 7.23 -22.88
CA MET A 956 -31.58 6.87 -23.77
C MET A 956 -30.54 5.99 -23.07
N ALA A 957 -30.26 6.25 -21.80
CA ALA A 957 -29.41 5.38 -20.99
C ALA A 957 -29.99 3.97 -20.89
N GLY A 958 -31.30 3.83 -20.66
CA GLY A 958 -31.99 2.55 -20.59
C GLY A 958 -31.91 1.77 -21.91
N ARG A 959 -32.15 2.43 -23.05
CA ARG A 959 -32.02 1.82 -24.38
C ARG A 959 -30.60 1.32 -24.68
N ALA A 960 -29.59 2.08 -24.27
CA ALA A 960 -28.20 1.67 -24.40
C ALA A 960 -27.91 0.42 -23.54
N LEU A 961 -28.39 0.38 -22.29
CA LEU A 961 -28.25 -0.79 -21.40
C LEU A 961 -29.01 -2.02 -21.89
N ASP A 962 -30.19 -1.86 -22.51
CA ASP A 962 -30.91 -2.97 -23.14
C ASP A 962 -30.12 -3.57 -24.30
N SER A 963 -29.44 -2.71 -25.08
CA SER A 963 -28.55 -3.15 -26.14
C SER A 963 -27.30 -3.86 -25.59
N VAL A 964 -26.77 -3.43 -24.44
CA VAL A 964 -25.69 -4.14 -23.72
C VAL A 964 -26.17 -5.51 -23.27
N ALA A 965 -27.37 -5.62 -22.70
CA ALA A 965 -27.93 -6.89 -22.22
C ALA A 965 -28.08 -7.93 -23.33
N ILE A 966 -28.26 -7.51 -24.58
CA ILE A 966 -28.31 -8.39 -25.75
C ILE A 966 -26.91 -8.87 -26.16
N LEU A 967 -25.90 -8.00 -26.07
CA LEU A 967 -24.54 -8.28 -26.54
C LEU A 967 -23.67 -9.00 -25.49
N ASP A 968 -23.88 -8.68 -24.21
CA ASP A 968 -23.09 -9.17 -23.08
C ASP A 968 -23.95 -9.15 -21.79
N PRO A 969 -24.86 -10.14 -21.61
CA PRO A 969 -25.81 -10.17 -20.50
C PRO A 969 -25.16 -10.29 -19.12
N ASP A 970 -23.95 -10.86 -19.04
CA ASP A 970 -23.21 -11.10 -17.80
C ASP A 970 -22.26 -9.94 -17.45
N ASN A 971 -22.35 -8.81 -18.17
CA ASN A 971 -21.46 -7.68 -17.94
C ASN A 971 -21.68 -7.06 -16.55
N ALA A 972 -20.67 -7.09 -15.70
CA ALA A 972 -20.77 -6.58 -14.33
C ALA A 972 -21.21 -5.11 -14.24
N ARG A 973 -20.83 -4.26 -15.21
CA ARG A 973 -21.19 -2.83 -15.23
C ARG A 973 -22.66 -2.58 -15.64
N LEU A 974 -23.27 -3.51 -16.38
CA LEU A 974 -24.69 -3.44 -16.75
C LEU A 974 -25.57 -3.47 -15.49
N LEU A 975 -25.29 -4.37 -14.55
CA LEU A 975 -26.05 -4.51 -13.31
C LEU A 975 -25.90 -3.31 -12.40
N THR A 976 -24.68 -2.77 -12.27
CA THR A 976 -24.40 -1.57 -11.47
C THR A 976 -25.14 -0.34 -11.99
N LEU A 977 -25.08 -0.08 -13.30
CA LEU A 977 -25.76 1.07 -13.90
C LEU A 977 -27.28 0.94 -13.88
N ARG A 978 -27.83 -0.28 -14.08
CA ARG A 978 -29.28 -0.51 -13.93
C ARG A 978 -29.78 -0.22 -12.51
N ARG A 979 -29.04 -0.65 -11.47
CA ARG A 979 -29.38 -0.34 -10.08
C ARG A 979 -29.33 1.15 -9.77
N ALA A 980 -28.38 1.88 -10.34
CA ALA A 980 -28.30 3.33 -10.19
C ALA A 980 -29.44 4.09 -10.90
N MET A 981 -30.15 3.43 -11.83
CA MET A 981 -31.27 3.97 -12.58
C MET A 981 -32.65 3.57 -12.02
N GLU A 982 -32.70 2.67 -11.04
CA GLU A 982 -33.93 2.33 -10.32
C GLU A 982 -34.22 3.44 -9.29
N PRO A 983 -35.42 4.05 -9.32
CA PRO A 983 -35.76 5.20 -8.47
C PRO A 983 -35.85 4.89 -6.98
#